data_AF-A0A957SKX7-F1
#
_entry.id   AF-A0A957SKX7-F1
#
_cell.length_a   1.000
_cell.length_b   1.000
_cell.length_c   1.000
_cell.angle_alpha   90.00
_cell.angle_beta   90.00
_cell.angle_gamma   90.00
#
_symmetry.space_group_name_H-M   'P 1'
#
loop_
_entity.id
_entity.type
_entity.pdbx_description
1 polymer ?
#
loop_
_entity_poly.entity_id
_entity_poly.type
_entity_poly.pdbx_seq_one_letter_code
_entity_poly.pdbx_strand_id
1 'polypeptide(L)'
;MKQILAITRKELSSYFGSPMALIFIGAFLAATLFTFFWIDTFFARGIADVRPLFRWMPLLILFLVSALTMRQWSEEQQTGTLEILLTLPVRAWQLVLGKFLAVMVLVAITLALTLFLPISVSIMGDLDWGPVIGGYLAALLLAAAYTAIGLFISSRTNNQIVALILSVVLCGLFYFIGNRSLTEFFGESVGDVLRLLSTNSRFESIERGVIDLRDLVYYITLAVVFLALNVLSLDSKRWSIGAHTANYRTNANLAVGLLTVNALLLNVWLQPVTALRADLTQSKEYSLSTVTEDLLANLQEPLLIRAYFSERTHPLLAPLVPRIRDMLTEYQVASHGKVMVEVVDPAQNPDLEAEAAQSYGIRPTPFQIAGRYESSVVNAYFDILVRYGDKSEVLNFRDLIEVEPFRDGTLDVRLRNLEYDLTRTIKKVVYGFQSIDAVLAALTDPAVLTLYVTPDTLPEEFATVPDTVQKVATELETQSNGKFSLKIVNPDDPSSGVTRQQLLDQYGLQPFTESFLSTDTYYLHMVLQVGSQGALIYPSGDMTEADIRTSIESSLKRMSSGFLKVVGLWLPQIQPDPQMAQMGQTQQPLFSTWNSLSQQLQQDYEVQNVDLSSGQAPANLDVLVVIAPQNMTDKEKYAIDQYLMRGGALVVAGSNFRAQPDPFSGALAVTPIEGGINELLAHYGVEIGDSLVLDPNNEPFPITVQRQVNGFNVQEIQALDYPYFVDVRGEGMSTESPIIANLPAVTLNWVSPVIVQS
;
A
#
# COMPACT_ATOMS: atom_id res chain seq x y z
N MET A 1 -25.52 16.13 -41.00
CA MET A 1 -24.16 15.56 -41.05
C MET A 1 -23.42 15.90 -42.35
N LYS A 2 -23.97 15.66 -43.56
CA LYS A 2 -23.27 15.97 -44.84
C LYS A 2 -22.74 17.42 -44.94
N GLN A 3 -23.52 18.41 -44.52
CA GLN A 3 -23.12 19.82 -44.55
C GLN A 3 -21.96 20.13 -43.60
N ILE A 4 -21.98 19.59 -42.37
CA ILE A 4 -20.91 19.79 -41.37
C ILE A 4 -19.59 19.23 -41.90
N LEU A 5 -19.60 17.98 -42.40
CA LEU A 5 -18.41 17.35 -42.97
C LEU A 5 -17.88 18.08 -44.20
N ALA A 6 -18.77 18.64 -45.04
CA ALA A 6 -18.36 19.46 -46.18
C ALA A 6 -17.62 20.73 -45.74
N ILE A 7 -18.12 21.41 -44.70
CA ILE A 7 -17.46 22.58 -44.10
C ILE A 7 -16.11 22.18 -43.50
N THR A 8 -16.08 21.10 -42.70
CA THR A 8 -14.83 20.60 -42.10
C THR A 8 -13.78 20.27 -43.17
N ARG A 9 -14.18 19.61 -44.26
CA ARG A 9 -13.27 19.29 -45.37
C ARG A 9 -12.77 20.54 -46.08
N LYS A 10 -13.63 21.54 -46.31
CA LYS A 10 -13.25 22.82 -46.90
C LYS A 10 -12.20 23.52 -46.02
N GLU A 11 -12.45 23.61 -44.72
CA GLU A 11 -11.54 24.23 -43.75
C GLU A 11 -10.19 23.48 -43.69
N LEU A 12 -10.20 22.15 -43.57
CA LEU A 12 -8.98 21.34 -43.59
C LEU A 12 -8.17 21.55 -44.88
N SER A 13 -8.84 21.57 -46.04
CA SER A 13 -8.18 21.87 -47.32
C SER A 13 -7.57 23.27 -47.33
N SER A 14 -8.20 24.24 -46.67
CA SER A 14 -7.67 25.60 -46.53
C SER A 14 -6.49 25.68 -45.54
N TYR A 15 -6.43 24.81 -44.54
CA TYR A 15 -5.30 24.70 -43.60
C TYR A 15 -4.07 24.10 -44.27
N PHE A 16 -4.23 22.96 -44.95
CA PHE A 16 -3.11 22.30 -45.63
C PHE A 16 -2.72 22.95 -46.96
N GLY A 17 -3.61 23.77 -47.54
CA GLY A 17 -3.30 24.59 -48.71
C GLY A 17 -2.40 25.80 -48.42
N SER A 18 -2.22 26.19 -47.15
CA SER A 18 -1.31 27.27 -46.76
C SER A 18 -0.20 26.78 -45.81
N PRO A 19 1.00 27.40 -45.83
CA PRO A 19 2.11 26.98 -44.96
C PRO A 19 1.84 27.18 -43.46
N MET A 20 0.84 28.00 -43.10
CA MET A 20 0.60 28.41 -41.72
C MET A 20 0.29 27.24 -40.79
N ALA A 21 -0.52 26.28 -41.23
CA ALA A 21 -0.87 25.12 -40.41
C ALA A 21 0.39 24.29 -40.06
N LEU A 22 1.26 24.05 -41.04
CA LEU A 22 2.52 23.34 -40.85
C LEU A 22 3.47 24.09 -39.93
N ILE A 23 3.52 25.42 -40.01
CA ILE A 23 4.34 26.25 -39.11
C ILE A 23 3.87 26.12 -37.66
N PHE A 24 2.56 26.21 -37.38
CA PHE A 24 2.05 26.08 -36.01
C PHE A 24 2.23 24.67 -35.45
N ILE A 25 1.99 23.63 -36.26
CA ILE A 25 2.23 22.24 -35.86
C ILE A 25 3.73 22.03 -35.57
N GLY A 26 4.61 22.47 -36.48
CA GLY A 26 6.06 22.34 -36.32
C GLY A 26 6.58 23.09 -35.09
N ALA A 27 6.09 24.32 -34.85
CA ALA A 27 6.45 25.09 -33.67
C ALA A 27 6.00 24.41 -32.38
N PHE A 28 4.78 23.87 -32.35
CA PHE A 28 4.28 23.11 -31.21
C PHE A 28 5.10 21.84 -30.94
N LEU A 29 5.42 21.06 -31.98
CA LEU A 29 6.26 19.87 -31.85
C LEU A 29 7.67 20.22 -31.36
N ALA A 30 8.28 21.27 -31.91
CA ALA A 30 9.60 21.73 -31.49
C ALA A 30 9.59 22.20 -30.02
N ALA A 31 8.56 22.94 -29.60
CA ALA A 31 8.40 23.37 -28.22
C ALA A 31 8.19 22.16 -27.29
N THR A 32 7.36 21.19 -27.69
CA THR A 32 7.12 19.96 -26.92
C THR A 32 8.42 19.17 -26.73
N LEU A 33 9.20 18.97 -27.80
CA LEU A 33 10.48 18.28 -27.76
C LEU A 33 11.50 19.02 -26.87
N PHE A 34 11.59 20.34 -27.03
CA PHE A 34 12.50 21.18 -26.24
C PHE A 34 12.16 21.11 -24.75
N THR A 35 10.88 21.25 -24.40
CA THR A 35 10.44 21.17 -23.01
C THR A 35 10.69 19.78 -22.42
N PHE A 36 10.31 18.73 -23.13
CA PHE A 36 10.47 17.36 -22.66
C PHE A 36 11.94 16.96 -22.43
N PHE A 37 12.83 17.26 -23.38
CA PHE A 37 14.24 16.85 -23.28
C PHE A 37 15.09 17.81 -22.45
N TRP A 38 14.83 19.13 -22.53
CA TRP A 38 15.74 20.15 -21.99
C TRP A 38 15.25 20.78 -20.68
N ILE A 39 13.96 21.12 -20.58
CA ILE A 39 13.41 21.75 -19.36
C ILE A 39 13.26 20.70 -18.26
N ASP A 40 12.65 19.56 -18.58
CA ASP A 40 12.40 18.49 -17.63
C ASP A 40 13.55 17.46 -17.56
N THR A 41 14.64 17.70 -18.30
CA THR A 41 15.90 16.93 -18.28
C THR A 41 15.67 15.41 -18.31
N PHE A 42 14.88 14.92 -19.27
CA PHE A 42 14.45 13.52 -19.35
C PHE A 42 15.57 12.49 -19.09
N PHE A 43 16.71 12.64 -19.76
CA PHE A 43 17.84 11.72 -19.63
C PHE A 43 18.52 11.73 -18.26
N ALA A 44 18.40 12.82 -17.50
CA ALA A 44 18.98 12.92 -16.16
C ALA A 44 18.16 12.18 -15.09
N ARG A 45 16.87 11.89 -15.36
CA ARG A 45 15.99 11.23 -14.38
C ARG A 45 16.20 9.73 -14.26
N GLY A 46 16.82 9.09 -15.25
CA GLY A 46 17.09 7.63 -15.22
C GLY A 46 15.85 6.72 -15.17
N ILE A 47 14.63 7.26 -15.32
CA ILE A 47 13.36 6.52 -15.28
C ILE A 47 12.59 6.66 -16.61
N ALA A 48 11.92 5.60 -17.03
CA ALA A 48 11.06 5.57 -18.21
C ALA A 48 9.69 6.19 -17.89
N ASP A 49 9.63 7.52 -17.74
CA ASP A 49 8.41 8.26 -17.39
C ASP A 49 8.11 9.41 -18.37
N VAL A 50 6.89 9.41 -18.91
CA VAL A 50 6.40 10.44 -19.84
C VAL A 50 5.52 11.51 -19.18
N ARG A 51 5.16 11.41 -17.88
CA ARG A 51 4.33 12.44 -17.22
C ARG A 51 4.82 13.88 -17.47
N PRO A 52 6.13 14.17 -17.45
CA PRO A 52 6.60 15.53 -17.69
C PRO A 52 6.32 16.09 -19.10
N LEU A 53 6.01 15.24 -20.08
CA LEU A 53 5.47 15.66 -21.37
C LEU A 53 4.12 16.36 -21.22
N PHE A 54 3.26 15.86 -20.33
CA PHE A 54 1.91 16.36 -20.11
C PHE A 54 1.86 17.59 -19.21
N ARG A 55 2.80 17.73 -18.27
CA ARG A 55 2.90 18.90 -17.38
C ARG A 55 2.84 20.26 -18.09
N TRP A 56 3.52 20.39 -19.23
CA TRP A 56 3.54 21.63 -20.02
C TRP A 56 2.52 21.66 -21.15
N MET A 57 1.87 20.53 -21.41
CA MET A 57 0.91 20.36 -22.50
C MET A 57 -0.24 21.37 -22.43
N PRO A 58 -0.84 21.71 -21.26
CA PRO A 58 -1.91 22.71 -21.19
C PRO A 58 -1.50 24.08 -21.73
N LEU A 59 -0.30 24.53 -21.39
CA LEU A 59 0.23 25.81 -21.86
C LEU A 59 0.54 25.78 -23.36
N LEU A 60 1.13 24.69 -23.86
CA LEU A 60 1.42 24.55 -25.28
C LEU A 60 0.13 24.49 -26.13
N ILE A 61 -0.88 23.74 -25.66
CA ILE A 61 -2.20 23.66 -26.30
C ILE A 61 -2.89 25.02 -26.28
N LEU A 62 -2.79 25.77 -25.19
CA LEU A 62 -3.36 27.12 -25.08
C LEU A 62 -2.87 28.02 -26.22
N PHE A 63 -1.55 28.06 -26.47
CA PHE A 63 -0.99 28.86 -27.56
C PHE A 63 -1.33 28.30 -28.93
N LEU A 64 -1.21 26.99 -29.14
CA LEU A 64 -1.54 26.33 -30.39
C LEU A 64 -2.99 26.60 -30.80
N VAL A 65 -3.94 26.32 -29.91
CA VAL A 65 -5.37 26.45 -30.18
C VAL A 65 -5.77 27.91 -30.38
N SER A 66 -5.21 28.83 -29.59
CA SER A 66 -5.44 30.27 -29.79
C SER A 66 -4.97 30.72 -31.18
N ALA A 67 -3.80 30.24 -31.64
CA ALA A 67 -3.27 30.55 -32.97
C ALA A 67 -4.06 29.90 -34.12
N LEU A 68 -4.56 28.68 -33.94
CA LEU A 68 -5.37 27.99 -34.95
C LEU A 68 -6.77 28.62 -35.08
N THR A 69 -7.36 29.06 -33.97
CA THR A 69 -8.72 29.63 -33.97
C THR A 69 -8.77 31.11 -34.32
N MET A 70 -7.66 31.86 -34.18
CA MET A 70 -7.67 33.32 -34.36
C MET A 70 -8.27 33.75 -35.71
N ARG A 71 -7.92 33.09 -36.82
CA ARG A 71 -8.37 33.45 -38.18
C ARG A 71 -9.75 32.93 -38.57
N GLN A 72 -10.28 31.95 -37.84
CA GLN A 72 -11.44 31.17 -38.28
C GLN A 72 -12.69 32.00 -38.59
N TRP A 73 -12.95 33.04 -37.80
CA TRP A 73 -14.04 33.99 -38.02
C TRP A 73 -13.57 35.43 -38.25
N SER A 74 -12.43 35.81 -37.68
CA SER A 74 -11.92 37.18 -37.81
C SER A 74 -11.50 37.51 -39.24
N GLU A 75 -10.94 36.56 -39.99
CA GLU A 75 -10.55 36.75 -41.39
C GLU A 75 -11.76 36.87 -42.30
N GLU A 76 -12.81 36.06 -42.07
CA GLU A 76 -14.06 36.16 -42.82
C GLU A 76 -14.78 37.48 -42.56
N GLN A 77 -14.66 38.03 -41.36
CA GLN A 77 -15.16 39.36 -41.03
C GLN A 77 -14.35 40.47 -41.67
N GLN A 78 -13.02 40.38 -41.61
CA GLN A 78 -12.12 41.37 -42.17
C GLN A 78 -12.26 41.46 -43.70
N THR A 79 -12.48 40.32 -44.36
CA THR A 79 -12.65 40.22 -45.82
C THR A 79 -14.08 40.46 -46.30
N GLY A 80 -15.05 40.63 -45.38
CA GLY A 80 -16.47 40.79 -45.71
C GLY A 80 -17.16 39.52 -46.23
N THR A 81 -16.46 38.38 -46.29
CA THR A 81 -17.01 37.11 -46.79
C THR A 81 -18.00 36.47 -45.82
N LEU A 82 -18.02 36.91 -44.55
CA LEU A 82 -18.97 36.45 -43.54
C LEU A 82 -20.43 36.68 -43.97
N GLU A 83 -20.75 37.79 -44.64
CA GLU A 83 -22.13 38.09 -45.07
C GLU A 83 -22.64 37.08 -46.10
N ILE A 84 -21.75 36.67 -47.03
CA ILE A 84 -22.05 35.62 -48.02
C ILE A 84 -22.26 34.29 -47.30
N LEU A 85 -21.39 33.95 -46.34
CA LEU A 85 -21.51 32.70 -45.58
C LEU A 85 -22.82 32.63 -44.78
N LEU A 86 -23.27 33.76 -44.23
CA LEU A 86 -24.50 33.83 -43.45
C LEU A 86 -25.77 33.80 -44.32
N THR A 87 -25.70 34.14 -45.61
CA THR A 87 -26.85 34.05 -46.54
C THR A 87 -27.01 32.67 -47.17
N LEU A 88 -26.03 31.78 -47.06
CA LEU A 88 -26.14 30.39 -47.50
C LEU A 88 -27.22 29.64 -46.70
N PRO A 89 -27.89 28.62 -47.31
CA PRO A 89 -28.93 27.81 -46.67
C PRO A 89 -28.33 26.78 -45.68
N VAL A 90 -27.49 27.25 -44.75
CA VAL A 90 -26.80 26.45 -43.73
C VAL A 90 -27.07 27.08 -42.36
N ARG A 91 -27.40 26.25 -41.37
CA ARG A 91 -27.70 26.75 -40.01
C ARG A 91 -26.42 27.17 -39.30
N ALA A 92 -26.47 28.22 -38.48
CA ALA A 92 -25.30 28.76 -37.78
C ALA A 92 -24.57 27.71 -36.92
N TRP A 93 -25.30 26.83 -36.21
CA TRP A 93 -24.71 25.75 -35.43
C TRP A 93 -23.94 24.73 -36.28
N GLN A 94 -24.33 24.51 -37.54
CA GLN A 94 -23.61 23.60 -38.44
C GLN A 94 -22.28 24.22 -38.91
N LEU A 95 -22.25 25.54 -39.12
CA LEU A 95 -21.03 26.28 -39.45
C LEU A 95 -20.04 26.25 -38.29
N VAL A 96 -20.52 26.54 -37.07
CA VAL A 96 -19.70 26.51 -35.85
C VAL A 96 -19.13 25.11 -35.60
N LEU A 97 -19.97 24.06 -35.65
CA LEU A 97 -19.49 22.69 -35.48
C LEU A 97 -18.54 22.24 -36.59
N GLY A 98 -18.75 22.68 -37.83
CA GLY A 98 -17.86 22.35 -38.96
C GLY A 98 -16.45 22.91 -38.77
N LYS A 99 -16.35 24.18 -38.36
CA LYS A 99 -15.08 24.85 -38.04
C LYS A 99 -14.42 24.29 -36.78
N PHE A 100 -15.21 24.01 -35.74
CA PHE A 100 -14.75 23.33 -34.52
C PHE A 100 -14.10 21.98 -34.82
N LEU A 101 -14.77 21.12 -35.58
CA LEU A 101 -14.23 19.81 -35.96
C LEU A 101 -12.97 19.94 -36.82
N ALA A 102 -12.87 20.96 -37.68
CA ALA A 102 -11.67 21.17 -38.49
C ALA A 102 -10.44 21.48 -37.63
N VAL A 103 -10.59 22.36 -36.63
CA VAL A 103 -9.50 22.67 -35.68
C VAL A 103 -9.19 21.45 -34.81
N MET A 104 -10.20 20.74 -34.31
CA MET A 104 -10.01 19.54 -33.49
C MET A 104 -9.27 18.42 -34.23
N VAL A 105 -9.55 18.21 -35.52
CA VAL A 105 -8.80 17.24 -36.34
C VAL A 105 -7.34 17.65 -36.46
N LEU A 106 -7.06 18.94 -36.66
CA LEU A 106 -5.69 19.44 -36.73
C LEU A 106 -4.95 19.25 -35.39
N VAL A 107 -5.61 19.53 -34.26
CA VAL A 107 -5.02 19.30 -32.93
C VAL A 107 -4.81 17.81 -32.68
N ALA A 108 -5.76 16.95 -33.04
CA ALA A 108 -5.64 15.51 -32.89
C ALA A 108 -4.47 14.94 -33.71
N ILE A 109 -4.29 15.41 -34.96
CA ILE A 109 -3.10 15.07 -35.77
C ILE A 109 -1.83 15.55 -35.07
N THR A 110 -1.82 16.78 -34.53
CA THR A 110 -0.67 17.35 -33.82
C THR A 110 -0.29 16.50 -32.60
N LEU A 111 -1.26 16.09 -31.79
CA LEU A 111 -1.05 15.21 -30.64
C LEU A 111 -0.65 13.79 -31.06
N ALA A 112 -1.20 13.27 -32.16
CA ALA A 112 -0.79 11.97 -32.69
C ALA A 112 0.69 11.97 -33.12
N LEU A 113 1.20 13.09 -33.62
CA LEU A 113 2.62 13.22 -33.95
C LEU A 113 3.54 13.23 -32.72
N THR A 114 3.04 13.61 -31.53
CA THR A 114 3.84 13.52 -30.29
C THR A 114 3.90 12.10 -29.72
N LEU A 115 3.00 11.20 -30.16
CA LEU A 115 2.87 9.82 -29.67
C LEU A 115 4.13 8.96 -29.94
N PHE A 116 4.97 9.41 -30.87
CA PHE A 116 6.30 8.84 -31.10
C PHE A 116 7.21 8.90 -29.85
N LEU A 117 7.03 9.89 -28.97
CA LEU A 117 7.82 10.02 -27.75
C LEU A 117 7.51 8.88 -26.75
N PRO A 118 6.26 8.67 -26.29
CA PRO A 118 5.93 7.52 -25.45
C PRO A 118 6.33 6.17 -26.04
N ILE A 119 6.14 5.98 -27.35
CA ILE A 119 6.56 4.75 -28.03
C ILE A 119 8.09 4.56 -27.88
N SER A 120 8.87 5.60 -28.13
CA SER A 120 10.33 5.54 -27.98
C SER A 120 10.75 5.23 -26.53
N VAL A 121 10.07 5.82 -25.55
CA VAL A 121 10.33 5.57 -24.11
C VAL A 121 9.97 4.13 -23.71
N SER A 122 8.86 3.59 -24.22
CA SER A 122 8.43 2.21 -23.93
C SER A 122 9.39 1.15 -24.45
N ILE A 123 10.20 1.47 -25.47
CA ILE A 123 11.23 0.56 -25.99
C ILE A 123 12.48 0.59 -25.09
N MET A 124 12.71 1.70 -24.38
CA MET A 124 13.90 1.91 -23.54
C MET A 124 13.72 1.45 -22.08
N GLY A 125 12.48 1.32 -21.59
CA GLY A 125 12.19 0.86 -20.23
C GLY A 125 10.71 0.51 -20.02
N ASP A 126 10.37 0.10 -18.80
CA ASP A 126 9.01 -0.31 -18.42
C ASP A 126 8.13 0.92 -18.18
N LEU A 127 7.39 1.32 -19.23
CA LEU A 127 6.54 2.51 -19.23
C LEU A 127 5.10 2.14 -18.91
N ASP A 128 4.52 2.77 -17.87
CA ASP A 128 3.09 2.68 -17.60
C ASP A 128 2.27 3.43 -18.67
N TRP A 129 1.46 2.68 -19.42
CA TRP A 129 0.58 3.21 -20.46
C TRP A 129 -0.68 3.92 -19.92
N GLY A 130 -1.05 3.71 -18.66
CA GLY A 130 -2.19 4.35 -18.02
C GLY A 130 -2.12 5.88 -18.04
N PRO A 131 -1.08 6.48 -17.45
CA PRO A 131 -0.82 7.92 -17.51
C PRO A 131 -0.66 8.46 -18.95
N VAL A 132 -0.11 7.66 -19.88
CA VAL A 132 0.02 8.04 -21.30
C VAL A 132 -1.38 8.27 -21.91
N ILE A 133 -2.28 7.30 -21.78
CA ILE A 133 -3.63 7.36 -22.34
C ILE A 133 -4.42 8.50 -21.66
N GLY A 134 -4.33 8.59 -20.33
CA GLY A 134 -4.95 9.66 -19.54
C GLY A 134 -4.51 11.05 -20.00
N GLY A 135 -3.20 11.29 -20.10
CA GLY A 135 -2.63 12.57 -20.54
C GLY A 135 -3.08 12.98 -21.95
N TYR A 136 -3.13 12.05 -22.91
CA TYR A 136 -3.64 12.35 -24.26
C TYR A 136 -5.14 12.63 -24.31
N LEU A 137 -5.93 11.90 -23.52
CA LEU A 137 -7.36 12.15 -23.38
C LEU A 137 -7.61 13.54 -22.77
N ALA A 138 -6.90 13.87 -21.69
CA ALA A 138 -6.95 15.17 -21.05
C ALA A 138 -6.57 16.30 -22.03
N ALA A 139 -5.50 16.11 -22.80
CA ALA A 139 -5.05 17.05 -23.82
C ALA A 139 -6.11 17.31 -24.90
N LEU A 140 -6.79 16.26 -25.36
CA LEU A 140 -7.84 16.38 -26.37
C LEU A 140 -9.08 17.10 -25.83
N LEU A 141 -9.50 16.80 -24.60
CA LEU A 141 -10.62 17.46 -23.93
C LEU A 141 -10.34 18.93 -23.63
N LEU A 142 -9.14 19.23 -23.16
CA LEU A 142 -8.68 20.60 -22.94
C LEU A 142 -8.65 21.38 -24.26
N ALA A 143 -8.11 20.79 -25.32
CA ALA A 143 -8.10 21.39 -26.65
C ALA A 143 -9.52 21.66 -27.16
N ALA A 144 -10.48 20.78 -26.89
CA ALA A 144 -11.88 21.00 -27.25
C ALA A 144 -12.47 22.22 -26.53
N ALA A 145 -12.25 22.35 -25.22
CA ALA A 145 -12.70 23.51 -24.46
C ALA A 145 -12.06 24.82 -24.96
N TYR A 146 -10.74 24.82 -25.15
CA TYR A 146 -10.02 26.00 -25.64
C TYR A 146 -10.37 26.34 -27.10
N THR A 147 -10.68 25.35 -27.94
CA THR A 147 -11.11 25.60 -29.32
C THR A 147 -12.48 26.26 -29.35
N ALA A 148 -13.40 25.82 -28.49
CA ALA A 148 -14.70 26.45 -28.34
C ALA A 148 -14.58 27.92 -27.90
N ILE A 149 -13.72 28.19 -26.91
CA ILE A 149 -13.42 29.55 -26.42
C ILE A 149 -12.82 30.41 -27.54
N GLY A 150 -11.77 29.92 -28.21
CA GLY A 150 -11.07 30.66 -29.26
C GLY A 150 -11.97 30.98 -30.46
N LEU A 151 -12.84 30.04 -30.86
CA LEU A 151 -13.83 30.28 -31.92
C LEU A 151 -14.88 31.33 -31.52
N PHE A 152 -15.33 31.31 -30.26
CA PHE A 152 -16.24 32.35 -29.75
C PHE A 152 -15.59 33.73 -29.80
N ILE A 153 -14.35 33.87 -29.32
CA ILE A 153 -13.62 35.15 -29.34
C ILE A 153 -13.36 35.62 -30.77
N SER A 154 -12.92 34.73 -31.66
CA SER A 154 -12.71 35.05 -33.08
C SER A 154 -13.99 35.57 -33.75
N SER A 155 -15.17 35.07 -33.35
CA SER A 155 -16.46 35.55 -33.89
C SER A 155 -16.81 36.99 -33.48
N ARG A 156 -16.20 37.51 -32.40
CA ARG A 156 -16.48 38.84 -31.82
C ARG A 156 -15.54 39.94 -32.32
N THR A 157 -14.47 39.59 -33.03
CA THR A 157 -13.46 40.53 -33.51
C THR A 157 -13.24 40.39 -35.01
N ASN A 158 -12.85 41.48 -35.67
CA ASN A 158 -12.46 41.55 -37.07
C ASN A 158 -10.94 41.55 -37.27
N ASN A 159 -10.15 41.40 -36.20
CA ASN A 159 -8.69 41.39 -36.25
C ASN A 159 -8.13 40.10 -35.65
N GLN A 160 -7.32 39.38 -36.44
CA GLN A 160 -6.68 38.11 -36.05
C GLN A 160 -5.80 38.25 -34.80
N ILE A 161 -5.02 39.33 -34.69
CA ILE A 161 -4.11 39.54 -33.55
C ILE A 161 -4.90 39.76 -32.26
N VAL A 162 -5.98 40.54 -32.34
CA VAL A 162 -6.87 40.77 -31.18
C VAL A 162 -7.57 39.46 -30.77
N ALA A 163 -7.99 38.65 -31.75
CA ALA A 163 -8.58 37.33 -31.49
C ALA A 163 -7.60 36.41 -30.74
N LEU A 164 -6.34 36.38 -31.17
CA LEU A 164 -5.28 35.61 -30.54
C LEU A 164 -5.07 36.03 -29.08
N ILE A 165 -4.82 37.32 -28.85
CA ILE A 165 -4.50 37.85 -27.52
C ILE A 165 -5.65 37.59 -26.54
N LEU A 166 -6.89 37.90 -26.94
CA LEU A 166 -8.04 37.67 -26.07
C LEU A 166 -8.26 36.18 -25.77
N SER A 167 -8.01 35.30 -26.74
CA SER A 167 -8.12 33.84 -26.54
C SER A 167 -7.07 33.33 -25.55
N VAL A 168 -5.81 33.76 -25.70
CA VAL A 168 -4.73 33.44 -24.77
C VAL A 168 -5.05 33.93 -23.37
N VAL A 169 -5.57 35.16 -23.21
CA VAL A 169 -5.94 35.72 -21.91
C VAL A 169 -7.09 34.95 -21.27
N LEU A 170 -8.16 34.65 -22.01
CA LEU A 170 -9.33 33.97 -21.43
C LEU A 170 -9.03 32.50 -21.11
N CYS A 171 -8.35 31.77 -22.00
CA CYS A 171 -7.90 30.41 -21.71
C CYS A 171 -6.88 30.40 -20.56
N GLY A 172 -5.99 31.39 -20.52
CA GLY A 172 -5.01 31.56 -19.45
C GLY A 172 -5.68 31.81 -18.09
N LEU A 173 -6.77 32.56 -18.05
CA LEU A 173 -7.55 32.75 -16.82
C LEU A 173 -8.08 31.42 -16.28
N PHE A 174 -8.69 30.58 -17.13
CA PHE A 174 -9.14 29.24 -16.72
C PHE A 174 -7.99 28.32 -16.28
N TYR A 175 -6.82 28.47 -16.89
CA TYR A 175 -5.61 27.74 -16.50
C TYR A 175 -5.11 28.17 -15.11
N PHE A 176 -5.00 29.48 -14.84
CA PHE A 176 -4.40 30.00 -13.61
C PHE A 176 -5.34 30.06 -12.40
N ILE A 177 -6.66 30.12 -12.59
CA ILE A 177 -7.62 30.43 -11.50
C ILE A 177 -7.56 29.46 -10.30
N GLY A 178 -7.15 28.21 -10.51
CA GLY A 178 -7.05 27.19 -9.45
C GLY A 178 -5.64 26.98 -8.93
N ASN A 179 -4.66 27.79 -9.33
CA ASN A 179 -3.32 27.69 -8.80
C ASN A 179 -3.34 27.99 -7.29
N ARG A 180 -2.69 27.14 -6.50
CA ARG A 180 -2.63 27.23 -5.04
C ARG A 180 -2.25 28.63 -4.57
N SER A 181 -1.24 29.24 -5.21
CA SER A 181 -0.77 30.58 -4.89
C SER A 181 -1.83 31.68 -5.07
N LEU A 182 -2.81 31.51 -5.95
CA LEU A 182 -3.92 32.45 -6.12
C LEU A 182 -5.07 32.14 -5.17
N THR A 183 -5.37 30.86 -4.96
CA THR A 183 -6.49 30.44 -4.09
C THR A 183 -6.29 30.79 -2.62
N GLU A 184 -5.03 30.78 -2.14
CA GLU A 184 -4.69 31.12 -0.75
C GLU A 184 -4.98 32.59 -0.41
N PHE A 185 -4.99 33.50 -1.40
CA PHE A 185 -5.35 34.90 -1.17
C PHE A 185 -6.85 35.13 -0.89
N PHE A 186 -7.73 34.19 -1.27
CA PHE A 186 -9.19 34.38 -1.19
C PHE A 186 -9.85 33.58 -0.04
N GLY A 187 -9.08 32.84 0.77
CA GLY A 187 -9.57 31.98 1.87
C GLY A 187 -10.06 30.60 1.40
N GLU A 188 -10.24 29.64 2.33
CA GLU A 188 -10.51 28.22 2.00
C GLU A 188 -11.79 28.02 1.17
N SER A 189 -12.94 28.59 1.59
CA SER A 189 -14.21 28.35 0.91
C SER A 189 -14.27 28.91 -0.52
N VAL A 190 -13.66 30.07 -0.75
CA VAL A 190 -13.58 30.65 -2.11
C VAL A 190 -12.50 29.93 -2.91
N GLY A 191 -11.40 29.55 -2.27
CA GLY A 191 -10.31 28.76 -2.86
C GLY A 191 -10.81 27.44 -3.44
N ASP A 192 -11.67 26.72 -2.74
CA ASP A 192 -12.25 25.46 -3.21
C ASP A 192 -13.10 25.67 -4.47
N VAL A 193 -13.97 26.69 -4.49
CA VAL A 193 -14.77 27.03 -5.68
C VAL A 193 -13.88 27.41 -6.87
N LEU A 194 -12.82 28.17 -6.64
CA LEU A 194 -11.86 28.55 -7.69
C LEU A 194 -11.10 27.33 -8.25
N ARG A 195 -10.77 26.34 -7.40
CA ARG A 195 -10.16 25.07 -7.84
C ARG A 195 -11.10 24.26 -8.73
N LEU A 196 -12.39 24.25 -8.41
CA LEU A 196 -13.41 23.56 -9.22
C LEU A 196 -13.53 24.15 -10.63
N LEU A 197 -13.30 25.46 -10.79
CA LEU A 197 -13.36 26.19 -12.06
C LEU A 197 -12.07 26.13 -12.88
N SER A 198 -10.99 25.55 -12.35
CA SER A 198 -9.72 25.56 -13.06
C SER A 198 -9.56 24.39 -14.02
N THR A 199 -9.06 24.66 -15.22
CA THR A 199 -8.81 23.60 -16.21
C THR A 199 -7.52 22.84 -15.92
N ASN A 200 -6.61 23.40 -15.12
CA ASN A 200 -5.34 22.73 -14.78
C ASN A 200 -5.52 21.64 -13.72
N SER A 201 -6.29 21.90 -12.65
CA SER A 201 -6.52 20.91 -11.59
C SER A 201 -7.16 19.62 -12.14
N ARG A 202 -8.12 19.78 -13.06
CA ARG A 202 -8.80 18.69 -13.77
C ARG A 202 -7.87 17.96 -14.73
N PHE A 203 -6.90 18.66 -15.30
CA PHE A 203 -5.90 18.05 -16.19
C PHE A 203 -4.93 17.17 -15.40
N GLU A 204 -4.40 17.66 -14.27
CA GLU A 204 -3.49 16.92 -13.39
C GLU A 204 -4.14 15.66 -12.80
N SER A 205 -5.46 15.68 -12.57
CA SER A 205 -6.22 14.49 -12.17
C SER A 205 -6.16 13.39 -13.24
N ILE A 206 -6.48 13.72 -14.48
CA ILE A 206 -6.51 12.76 -15.61
C ILE A 206 -5.10 12.33 -16.04
N GLU A 207 -4.11 13.24 -15.99
CA GLU A 207 -2.70 12.97 -16.32
C GLU A 207 -2.10 11.83 -15.47
N ARG A 208 -2.59 11.64 -14.23
CA ARG A 208 -2.13 10.58 -13.34
C ARG A 208 -2.59 9.16 -13.73
N GLY A 209 -3.34 9.01 -14.82
CA GLY A 209 -3.92 7.74 -15.25
C GLY A 209 -5.27 7.44 -14.61
N VAL A 210 -5.86 8.43 -13.95
CA VAL A 210 -7.14 8.32 -13.23
C VAL A 210 -8.21 9.08 -13.99
N ILE A 211 -9.18 8.37 -14.56
CA ILE A 211 -10.29 8.99 -15.27
C ILE A 211 -11.50 9.10 -14.34
N ASP A 212 -11.79 10.32 -13.91
CA ASP A 212 -13.02 10.66 -13.19
C ASP A 212 -14.08 11.20 -14.15
N LEU A 213 -15.31 10.73 -14.03
CA LEU A 213 -16.45 11.23 -14.81
C LEU A 213 -16.66 12.75 -14.64
N ARG A 214 -16.36 13.30 -13.46
CA ARG A 214 -16.50 14.73 -13.14
C ARG A 214 -15.60 15.58 -14.04
N ASP A 215 -14.36 15.13 -14.25
CA ASP A 215 -13.37 15.86 -15.03
C ASP A 215 -13.74 15.85 -16.52
N LEU A 216 -14.26 14.72 -17.03
CA LEU A 216 -14.75 14.59 -18.40
C LEU A 216 -15.95 15.52 -18.66
N VAL A 217 -16.93 15.51 -17.77
CA VAL A 217 -18.14 16.33 -17.90
C VAL A 217 -17.80 17.82 -17.83
N TYR A 218 -16.82 18.21 -17.01
CA TYR A 218 -16.36 19.59 -16.93
C TYR A 218 -15.87 20.14 -18.28
N TYR A 219 -14.95 19.45 -18.96
CA TYR A 219 -14.46 19.92 -20.27
C TYR A 219 -15.55 19.93 -21.34
N ILE A 220 -16.42 18.92 -21.36
CA ILE A 220 -17.53 18.84 -22.32
C ILE A 220 -18.51 19.99 -22.10
N THR A 221 -18.91 20.25 -20.86
CA THR A 221 -19.85 21.35 -20.54
C THR A 221 -19.25 22.71 -20.88
N LEU A 222 -17.96 22.93 -20.57
CA LEU A 222 -17.24 24.14 -20.95
C LEU A 222 -17.22 24.34 -22.48
N ALA A 223 -16.89 23.29 -23.24
CA ALA A 223 -16.91 23.35 -24.70
C ALA A 223 -18.31 23.66 -25.26
N VAL A 224 -19.35 23.00 -24.74
CA VAL A 224 -20.74 23.19 -25.18
C VAL A 224 -21.24 24.62 -24.92
N VAL A 225 -20.93 25.19 -23.75
CA VAL A 225 -21.29 26.57 -23.40
C VAL A 225 -20.67 27.57 -24.39
N PHE A 226 -19.37 27.46 -24.65
CA PHE A 226 -18.69 28.39 -25.56
C PHE A 226 -19.07 28.20 -27.04
N LEU A 227 -19.39 26.97 -27.47
CA LEU A 227 -19.96 26.74 -28.80
C LEU A 227 -21.35 27.36 -28.94
N ALA A 228 -22.20 27.26 -27.91
CA ALA A 228 -23.51 27.92 -27.90
C ALA A 228 -23.38 29.45 -27.93
N LEU A 229 -22.44 30.01 -27.18
CA LEU A 229 -22.12 31.43 -27.21
C LEU A 229 -21.59 31.89 -28.58
N ASN A 230 -20.85 31.04 -29.29
CA ASN A 230 -20.40 31.32 -30.66
C ASN A 230 -21.58 31.35 -31.64
N VAL A 231 -22.50 30.37 -31.56
CA VAL A 231 -23.72 30.36 -32.37
C VAL A 231 -24.54 31.64 -32.14
N LEU A 232 -24.71 32.03 -30.88
CA LEU A 232 -25.41 33.28 -30.50
C LEU A 232 -24.68 34.51 -31.04
N SER A 233 -23.35 34.54 -30.98
CA SER A 233 -22.53 35.63 -31.51
C SER A 233 -22.76 35.82 -33.01
N LEU A 234 -22.78 34.74 -33.79
CA LEU A 234 -23.05 34.80 -35.23
C LEU A 234 -24.49 35.17 -35.56
N ASP A 235 -25.45 34.61 -34.81
CA ASP A 235 -26.86 34.93 -34.99
C ASP A 235 -27.18 36.39 -34.64
N SER A 236 -26.49 36.94 -33.63
CA SER A 236 -26.65 38.34 -33.21
C SER A 236 -26.29 39.34 -34.30
N LYS A 237 -25.44 38.96 -35.26
CA LYS A 237 -25.10 39.80 -36.42
C LYS A 237 -26.23 39.91 -37.44
N ARG A 238 -27.26 39.05 -37.34
CA ARG A 238 -28.45 39.08 -38.21
C ARG A 238 -29.62 39.84 -37.59
N TRP A 239 -29.50 40.27 -36.33
CA TRP A 239 -30.64 40.82 -35.61
C TRP A 239 -31.02 42.23 -36.10
N SER A 240 -32.29 42.40 -36.47
CA SER A 240 -32.88 43.72 -36.68
C SER A 240 -33.25 44.37 -35.33
N ILE A 241 -33.18 45.70 -35.26
CA ILE A 241 -33.44 46.49 -34.05
C ILE A 241 -34.96 46.56 -33.72
N GLY A 242 -35.83 46.24 -34.68
CA GLY A 242 -37.29 46.41 -34.58
C GLY A 242 -38.01 45.60 -33.48
N ALA A 243 -39.25 46.00 -33.16
CA ALA A 243 -40.06 45.35 -32.12
C ALA A 243 -40.42 43.89 -32.45
N HIS A 244 -40.61 43.56 -33.73
CA HIS A 244 -40.95 42.19 -34.18
C HIS A 244 -39.84 41.15 -33.93
N THR A 245 -38.58 41.59 -33.83
CA THR A 245 -37.43 40.71 -33.53
C THR A 245 -37.06 40.71 -32.04
N ALA A 246 -37.76 41.47 -31.18
CA ALA A 246 -37.50 41.52 -29.74
C ALA A 246 -37.63 40.14 -29.08
N ASN A 247 -38.75 39.45 -29.32
CA ASN A 247 -39.03 38.14 -28.73
C ASN A 247 -38.01 37.08 -29.15
N TYR A 248 -37.55 37.12 -30.41
CA TYR A 248 -36.53 36.20 -30.90
C TYR A 248 -35.18 36.42 -30.19
N ARG A 249 -34.76 37.69 -30.04
CA ARG A 249 -33.53 38.08 -29.33
C ARG A 249 -33.54 37.62 -27.87
N THR A 250 -34.62 37.89 -27.15
CA THR A 250 -34.77 37.45 -25.74
C THR A 250 -34.78 35.93 -25.64
N ASN A 251 -35.49 35.22 -26.52
CA ASN A 251 -35.54 33.76 -26.47
C ASN A 251 -34.18 33.12 -26.78
N ALA A 252 -33.42 33.66 -27.74
CA ALA A 252 -32.08 33.18 -28.06
C ALA A 252 -31.10 33.40 -26.89
N ASN A 253 -31.12 34.59 -26.27
CA ASN A 253 -30.32 34.89 -25.09
C ASN A 253 -30.71 34.02 -23.88
N LEU A 254 -32.02 33.83 -23.65
CA LEU A 254 -32.53 32.98 -22.56
C LEU A 254 -32.16 31.52 -22.78
N ALA A 255 -32.23 30.99 -24.00
CA ALA A 255 -31.87 29.62 -24.30
C ALA A 255 -30.39 29.34 -23.99
N VAL A 256 -29.49 30.24 -24.39
CA VAL A 256 -28.06 30.12 -24.06
C VAL A 256 -27.81 30.34 -22.56
N GLY A 257 -28.52 31.28 -21.93
CA GLY A 257 -28.45 31.50 -20.49
C GLY A 257 -28.86 30.26 -19.68
N LEU A 258 -30.00 29.65 -20.02
CA LEU A 258 -30.49 28.41 -19.40
C LEU A 258 -29.55 27.24 -19.64
N LEU A 259 -28.99 27.12 -20.84
CA LEU A 259 -27.99 26.09 -21.15
C LEU A 259 -26.75 26.26 -20.26
N THR A 260 -26.23 27.48 -20.10
CA THR A 260 -25.09 27.76 -19.22
C THR A 260 -25.42 27.45 -17.76
N VAL A 261 -26.60 27.84 -17.27
CA VAL A 261 -27.04 27.54 -15.90
C VAL A 261 -27.17 26.02 -15.68
N ASN A 262 -27.78 25.29 -16.61
CA ASN A 262 -27.88 23.83 -16.53
C ASN A 262 -26.51 23.15 -16.56
N ALA A 263 -25.58 23.64 -17.37
CA ALA A 263 -24.21 23.14 -17.41
C ALA A 263 -23.49 23.35 -16.07
N LEU A 264 -23.66 24.52 -15.43
CA LEU A 264 -23.10 24.78 -14.09
C LEU A 264 -23.74 23.89 -13.02
N LEU A 265 -25.07 23.77 -13.02
CA LEU A 265 -25.79 22.92 -12.06
C LEU A 265 -25.41 21.45 -12.19
N LEU A 266 -25.20 20.95 -13.42
CA LEU A 266 -24.73 19.59 -13.65
C LEU A 266 -23.35 19.33 -13.02
N ASN A 267 -22.42 20.28 -13.16
CA ASN A 267 -21.09 20.16 -12.54
C ASN A 267 -21.15 20.18 -11.01
N VAL A 268 -22.05 20.98 -10.41
CA VAL A 268 -22.27 21.01 -8.96
C VAL A 268 -22.92 19.71 -8.47
N TRP A 269 -23.93 19.22 -9.18
CA TRP A 269 -24.64 17.99 -8.84
C TRP A 269 -23.76 16.73 -8.93
N LEU A 270 -22.77 16.73 -9.82
CA LEU A 270 -21.81 15.62 -9.96
C LEU A 270 -20.68 15.63 -8.91
N GLN A 271 -20.46 16.72 -8.16
CA GLN A 271 -19.40 16.78 -7.14
C GLN A 271 -19.38 15.60 -6.14
N PRO A 272 -20.52 15.17 -5.54
CA PRO A 272 -20.52 14.08 -4.56
C PRO A 272 -20.34 12.68 -5.16
N VAL A 273 -20.39 12.54 -6.50
CA VAL A 273 -20.25 11.23 -7.15
C VAL A 273 -18.77 10.88 -7.27
N THR A 274 -18.22 10.22 -6.26
CA THR A 274 -16.81 9.77 -6.21
C THR A 274 -16.60 8.34 -6.72
N ALA A 275 -17.66 7.54 -6.83
CA ALA A 275 -17.58 6.13 -7.18
C ALA A 275 -17.31 5.84 -8.68
N LEU A 276 -17.56 6.80 -9.58
CA LEU A 276 -17.38 6.63 -11.03
C LEU A 276 -15.98 7.08 -11.45
N ARG A 277 -14.98 6.32 -11.01
CA ARG A 277 -13.55 6.51 -11.31
C ARG A 277 -12.98 5.25 -11.93
N ALA A 278 -12.16 5.41 -12.97
CA ALA A 278 -11.38 4.33 -13.56
C ALA A 278 -9.88 4.62 -13.38
N ASP A 279 -9.18 3.71 -12.70
CA ASP A 279 -7.71 3.72 -12.62
C ASP A 279 -7.14 2.88 -13.77
N LEU A 280 -6.40 3.53 -14.66
CA LEU A 280 -5.76 2.92 -15.82
C LEU A 280 -4.29 2.55 -15.57
N THR A 281 -3.74 2.83 -14.39
CA THR A 281 -2.35 2.50 -14.07
C THR A 281 -2.12 0.99 -14.09
N GLN A 282 -0.95 0.57 -14.56
CA GLN A 282 -0.61 -0.84 -14.74
C GLN A 282 -0.71 -1.65 -13.44
N SER A 283 -0.34 -1.04 -12.32
CA SER A 283 -0.37 -1.66 -10.98
C SER A 283 -1.62 -1.28 -10.17
N LYS A 284 -2.60 -0.59 -10.77
CA LYS A 284 -3.77 -0.03 -10.07
C LYS A 284 -3.36 0.76 -8.81
N GLU A 285 -2.35 1.61 -8.95
CA GLU A 285 -1.72 2.33 -7.83
C GLU A 285 -2.68 3.25 -7.05
N TYR A 286 -3.86 3.52 -7.59
CA TYR A 286 -4.89 4.34 -6.98
C TYR A 286 -6.21 3.59 -6.79
N SER A 287 -6.18 2.25 -6.73
CA SER A 287 -7.31 1.40 -6.37
C SER A 287 -6.94 0.56 -5.16
N LEU A 288 -7.91 0.27 -4.29
CA LEU A 288 -7.70 -0.66 -3.19
C LEU A 288 -7.81 -2.10 -3.69
N SER A 289 -7.03 -2.99 -3.10
CA SER A 289 -7.14 -4.43 -3.27
C SER A 289 -8.44 -4.94 -2.64
N THR A 290 -8.96 -6.06 -3.15
CA THR A 290 -10.16 -6.70 -2.59
C THR A 290 -9.96 -7.10 -1.13
N VAL A 291 -8.74 -7.49 -0.75
CA VAL A 291 -8.38 -7.82 0.63
C VAL A 291 -8.49 -6.60 1.54
N THR A 292 -8.05 -5.44 1.04
CA THR A 292 -8.16 -4.16 1.76
C THR A 292 -9.63 -3.77 1.94
N GLU A 293 -10.45 -3.88 0.89
CA GLU A 293 -11.88 -3.60 0.97
C GLU A 293 -12.61 -4.51 1.98
N ASP A 294 -12.34 -5.82 1.95
CA ASP A 294 -12.91 -6.78 2.89
C ASP A 294 -12.49 -6.49 4.34
N LEU A 295 -11.23 -6.11 4.56
CA LEU A 295 -10.73 -5.71 5.89
C LEU A 295 -11.46 -4.47 6.41
N LEU A 296 -11.62 -3.46 5.56
CA LEU A 296 -12.29 -2.19 5.92
C LEU A 296 -13.80 -2.36 6.15
N ALA A 297 -14.46 -3.22 5.39
CA ALA A 297 -15.89 -3.50 5.55
C ALA A 297 -16.19 -4.13 6.93
N ASN A 298 -15.30 -5.00 7.40
CA ASN A 298 -15.45 -5.77 8.64
C ASN A 298 -14.98 -5.06 9.92
N LEU A 299 -14.55 -3.79 9.84
CA LEU A 299 -14.20 -3.00 11.03
C LEU A 299 -15.40 -2.87 11.98
N GLN A 300 -15.18 -3.13 13.28
CA GLN A 300 -16.21 -3.02 14.32
C GLN A 300 -16.16 -1.67 15.05
N GLU A 301 -14.97 -1.11 15.23
CA GLU A 301 -14.72 0.21 15.81
C GLU A 301 -14.19 1.20 14.77
N PRO A 302 -14.24 2.52 15.06
CA PRO A 302 -13.60 3.51 14.20
C PRO A 302 -12.06 3.33 14.18
N LEU A 303 -11.49 3.22 12.99
CA LEU A 303 -10.04 3.19 12.77
C LEU A 303 -9.53 4.61 12.57
N LEU A 304 -8.55 5.05 13.35
CA LEU A 304 -7.88 6.34 13.15
C LEU A 304 -6.58 6.11 12.35
N ILE A 305 -6.46 6.77 11.20
CA ILE A 305 -5.19 6.88 10.47
C ILE A 305 -4.75 8.34 10.50
N ARG A 306 -3.70 8.63 11.27
CA ARG A 306 -3.17 9.98 11.44
C ARG A 306 -1.78 10.08 10.81
N ALA A 307 -1.64 10.91 9.79
CA ALA A 307 -0.38 11.18 9.13
C ALA A 307 0.27 12.45 9.71
N TYR A 308 1.52 12.30 10.15
CA TYR A 308 2.34 13.35 10.71
C TYR A 308 3.33 13.85 9.65
N PHE A 309 2.99 14.96 9.00
CA PHE A 309 3.78 15.53 7.91
C PHE A 309 4.13 16.98 8.19
N SER A 310 5.42 17.28 8.24
CA SER A 310 5.89 18.66 8.34
C SER A 310 5.69 19.43 7.03
N GLU A 311 5.19 20.66 7.11
CA GLU A 311 5.08 21.55 5.93
C GLU A 311 6.45 21.84 5.30
N ARG A 312 7.50 21.93 6.13
CA ARG A 312 8.89 22.07 5.71
C ARG A 312 9.60 20.72 5.81
N THR A 313 9.58 19.96 4.72
CA THR A 313 10.27 18.68 4.59
C THR A 313 11.33 18.70 3.49
N HIS A 314 12.07 17.59 3.33
CA HIS A 314 13.07 17.43 2.28
C HIS A 314 12.43 17.53 0.88
N PRO A 315 13.06 18.19 -0.11
CA PRO A 315 12.48 18.37 -1.46
C PRO A 315 12.11 17.06 -2.18
N LEU A 316 12.77 15.96 -1.86
CA LEU A 316 12.46 14.62 -2.40
C LEU A 316 11.23 13.97 -1.74
N LEU A 317 10.82 14.43 -0.55
CA LEU A 317 9.68 13.89 0.20
C LEU A 317 8.39 14.67 -0.02
N ALA A 318 8.51 15.99 -0.22
CA ALA A 318 7.38 16.87 -0.48
C ALA A 318 6.43 16.36 -1.60
N PRO A 319 6.91 15.77 -2.71
CA PRO A 319 6.05 15.22 -3.75
C PRO A 319 5.28 13.96 -3.34
N LEU A 320 5.73 13.24 -2.31
CA LEU A 320 5.11 11.98 -1.86
C LEU A 320 3.89 12.24 -0.96
N VAL A 321 3.89 13.35 -0.20
CA VAL A 321 2.82 13.70 0.75
C VAL A 321 1.43 13.75 0.09
N PRO A 322 1.22 14.40 -1.07
CA PRO A 322 -0.08 14.37 -1.74
C PRO A 322 -0.52 12.95 -2.13
N ARG A 323 0.41 12.10 -2.58
CA ARG A 323 0.09 10.72 -2.98
C ARG A 323 -0.35 9.89 -1.77
N ILE A 324 0.29 10.07 -0.61
CA ILE A 324 -0.16 9.44 0.63
C ILE A 324 -1.54 9.97 1.02
N ARG A 325 -1.76 11.29 1.01
CA ARG A 325 -3.06 11.89 1.35
C ARG A 325 -4.18 11.34 0.48
N ASP A 326 -3.95 11.23 -0.83
CA ASP A 326 -4.92 10.68 -1.77
C ASP A 326 -5.24 9.23 -1.41
N MET A 327 -4.21 8.39 -1.17
CA MET A 327 -4.39 7.00 -0.74
C MET A 327 -5.20 6.90 0.56
N LEU A 328 -4.85 7.68 1.59
CA LEU A 328 -5.61 7.68 2.85
C LEU A 328 -7.07 8.08 2.65
N THR A 329 -7.33 9.04 1.76
CA THR A 329 -8.69 9.45 1.39
C THR A 329 -9.46 8.27 0.77
N GLU A 330 -8.83 7.43 -0.03
CA GLU A 330 -9.47 6.21 -0.56
C GLU A 330 -9.87 5.25 0.56
N TYR A 331 -9.03 5.04 1.59
CA TYR A 331 -9.39 4.22 2.75
C TYR A 331 -10.61 4.79 3.51
N GLN A 332 -10.67 6.11 3.66
CA GLN A 332 -11.81 6.79 4.27
C GLN A 332 -13.11 6.60 3.46
N VAL A 333 -13.03 6.71 2.14
CA VAL A 333 -14.18 6.52 1.23
C VAL A 333 -14.63 5.06 1.23
N ALA A 334 -13.71 4.11 1.07
CA ALA A 334 -14.02 2.68 0.99
C ALA A 334 -14.61 2.12 2.29
N SER A 335 -14.18 2.64 3.44
CA SER A 335 -14.68 2.22 4.75
C SER A 335 -16.06 2.78 5.12
N HIS A 336 -16.68 3.58 4.23
CA HIS A 336 -17.98 4.23 4.48
C HIS A 336 -18.00 5.07 5.77
N GLY A 337 -16.86 5.70 6.10
CA GLY A 337 -16.72 6.57 7.28
C GLY A 337 -16.28 5.87 8.58
N LYS A 338 -16.01 4.56 8.56
CA LYS A 338 -15.39 3.86 9.71
C LYS A 338 -13.92 4.21 9.89
N VAL A 339 -13.23 4.63 8.83
CA VAL A 339 -11.85 5.13 8.90
C VAL A 339 -11.85 6.65 8.98
N MET A 340 -11.24 7.18 10.03
CA MET A 340 -11.00 8.60 10.22
C MET A 340 -9.57 8.92 9.81
N VAL A 341 -9.41 9.83 8.85
CA VAL A 341 -8.10 10.27 8.36
C VAL A 341 -7.80 11.67 8.83
N GLU A 342 -6.63 11.84 9.46
CA GLU A 342 -6.13 13.13 9.92
C GLU A 342 -4.74 13.37 9.36
N VAL A 343 -4.48 14.55 8.78
CA VAL A 343 -3.14 14.96 8.35
C VAL A 343 -2.76 16.19 9.15
N VAL A 344 -1.73 16.07 9.99
CA VAL A 344 -1.33 17.10 10.94
C VAL A 344 0.17 17.38 10.82
N ASP A 345 0.55 18.63 11.02
CA ASP A 345 1.95 19.01 11.23
C ASP A 345 2.18 19.15 12.75
N PRO A 346 2.91 18.23 13.41
CA PRO A 346 3.24 18.34 14.84
C PRO A 346 3.86 19.69 15.21
N ALA A 347 4.67 20.27 14.32
CA ALA A 347 5.39 21.50 14.62
C ALA A 347 4.46 22.71 14.80
N GLN A 348 3.19 22.62 14.37
CA GLN A 348 2.19 23.67 14.55
C GLN A 348 1.36 23.50 15.81
N ASN A 349 1.34 22.30 16.42
CA ASN A 349 0.51 22.01 17.58
C ASN A 349 1.32 21.28 18.68
N PRO A 350 1.76 22.01 19.72
CA PRO A 350 2.57 21.46 20.81
C PRO A 350 1.93 20.27 21.54
N ASP A 351 0.60 20.24 21.65
CA ASP A 351 -0.11 19.15 22.33
C ASP A 351 -0.04 17.86 21.52
N LEU A 352 -0.22 17.95 20.19
CA LEU A 352 -0.11 16.81 19.28
C LEU A 352 1.35 16.34 19.12
N GLU A 353 2.32 17.26 19.17
CA GLU A 353 3.74 16.91 19.17
C GLU A 353 4.12 16.15 20.45
N ALA A 354 3.63 16.59 21.61
CA ALA A 354 3.84 15.89 22.88
C ALA A 354 3.18 14.50 22.88
N GLU A 355 1.94 14.38 22.38
CA GLU A 355 1.26 13.08 22.21
C GLU A 355 2.06 12.16 21.28
N ALA A 356 2.47 12.67 20.11
CA ALA A 356 3.25 11.92 19.12
C ALA A 356 4.55 11.36 19.72
N ALA A 357 5.31 12.19 20.44
CA ALA A 357 6.58 11.80 21.02
C ALA A 357 6.47 10.90 22.26
N GLN A 358 5.49 11.15 23.14
CA GLN A 358 5.35 10.44 24.42
C GLN A 358 4.54 9.15 24.27
N SER A 359 3.44 9.17 23.53
CA SER A 359 2.53 8.03 23.41
C SER A 359 2.91 7.08 22.28
N TYR A 360 3.43 7.60 21.17
CA TYR A 360 3.69 6.80 19.96
C TYR A 360 5.18 6.76 19.54
N GLY A 361 6.07 7.44 20.27
CA GLY A 361 7.50 7.45 19.99
C GLY A 361 7.90 8.16 18.68
N ILE A 362 7.00 8.92 18.08
CA ILE A 362 7.22 9.64 16.83
C ILE A 362 8.09 10.87 17.10
N ARG A 363 9.23 10.95 16.42
CA ARG A 363 10.21 12.04 16.59
C ARG A 363 10.63 12.56 15.22
N PRO A 364 11.00 13.85 15.12
CA PRO A 364 11.34 14.41 13.83
C PRO A 364 12.67 13.82 13.36
N THR A 365 12.71 13.42 12.09
CA THR A 365 13.91 12.85 11.48
C THR A 365 14.77 13.97 10.90
N PRO A 366 16.08 14.02 11.20
CA PRO A 366 16.98 15.02 10.64
C PRO A 366 17.32 14.67 9.19
N PHE A 367 16.94 15.54 8.24
CA PHE A 367 17.29 15.43 6.82
C PHE A 367 18.32 16.48 6.43
N GLN A 368 19.40 16.07 5.77
CA GLN A 368 20.35 17.02 5.19
C GLN A 368 19.85 17.49 3.82
N ILE A 369 19.65 18.80 3.67
CA ILE A 369 19.30 19.43 2.40
C ILE A 369 20.54 20.12 1.85
N ALA A 370 21.07 19.63 0.73
CA ALA A 370 22.11 20.32 -0.02
C ALA A 370 21.46 21.37 -0.95
N GLY A 371 21.47 22.63 -0.53
CA GLY A 371 21.17 23.76 -1.42
C GLY A 371 22.33 24.05 -2.36
N ARG A 372 22.09 24.86 -3.41
CA ARG A 372 23.12 25.25 -4.39
C ARG A 372 24.33 26.01 -3.79
N TYR A 373 24.23 26.45 -2.53
CA TYR A 373 25.24 27.25 -1.83
C TYR A 373 25.46 26.87 -0.35
N GLU A 374 24.62 26.03 0.28
CA GLU A 374 24.75 25.65 1.70
C GLU A 374 24.06 24.32 2.01
N SER A 375 24.63 23.51 2.91
CA SER A 375 24.01 22.30 3.46
C SER A 375 23.32 22.66 4.79
N SER A 376 22.00 22.44 4.87
CA SER A 376 21.22 22.70 6.08
C SER A 376 20.51 21.44 6.53
N VAL A 377 20.50 21.16 7.84
CA VAL A 377 19.74 20.05 8.42
C VAL A 377 18.34 20.55 8.76
N VAL A 378 17.32 19.92 8.17
CA VAL A 378 15.91 20.17 8.49
C VAL A 378 15.35 18.96 9.20
N ASN A 379 14.82 19.17 10.41
CA ASN A 379 14.10 18.15 11.16
C ASN A 379 12.65 18.12 10.67
N ALA A 380 12.18 16.99 10.14
CA ALA A 380 10.83 16.86 9.61
C ALA A 380 10.18 15.54 10.05
N TYR A 381 8.86 15.58 10.22
CA TYR A 381 8.02 14.41 10.46
C TYR A 381 7.57 13.80 9.12
N PHE A 382 7.66 12.48 9.01
CA PHE A 382 7.21 11.72 7.83
C PHE A 382 6.76 10.32 8.28
N ASP A 383 5.66 10.30 9.03
CA ASP A 383 5.22 9.11 9.75
C ASP A 383 3.68 8.98 9.65
N ILE A 384 3.17 7.74 9.65
CA ILE A 384 1.73 7.45 9.67
C ILE A 384 1.42 6.59 10.88
N LEU A 385 0.56 7.09 11.77
CA LEU A 385 0.00 6.35 12.90
C LEU A 385 -1.30 5.68 12.46
N VAL A 386 -1.42 4.39 12.72
CA VAL A 386 -2.65 3.62 12.59
C VAL A 386 -3.08 3.18 13.98
N ARG A 387 -4.29 3.55 14.40
CA ARG A 387 -4.83 3.24 15.73
C ARG A 387 -6.22 2.62 15.62
N TYR A 388 -6.43 1.54 16.36
CA TYR A 388 -7.70 0.84 16.49
C TYR A 388 -7.91 0.47 17.96
N GLY A 389 -8.92 1.08 18.61
CA GLY A 389 -9.13 0.93 20.05
C GLY A 389 -7.91 1.39 20.88
N ASP A 390 -7.32 0.45 21.61
CA ASP A 390 -6.12 0.61 22.46
C ASP A 390 -4.81 0.22 21.76
N LYS A 391 -4.87 -0.38 20.56
CA LYS A 391 -3.69 -0.75 19.78
C LYS A 391 -3.34 0.34 18.78
N SER A 392 -2.04 0.59 18.66
CA SER A 392 -1.48 1.54 17.71
C SER A 392 -0.17 1.04 17.13
N GLU A 393 0.05 1.32 15.87
CA GLU A 393 1.29 1.03 15.16
C GLU A 393 1.69 2.24 14.31
N VAL A 394 3.00 2.45 14.14
CA VAL A 394 3.55 3.59 13.42
C VAL A 394 4.36 3.10 12.24
N LEU A 395 4.00 3.57 11.05
CA LEU A 395 4.81 3.47 9.84
C LEU A 395 5.72 4.69 9.76
N ASN A 396 7.03 4.47 9.85
CA ASN A 396 8.00 5.55 9.81
C ASN A 396 8.56 5.77 8.39
N PHE A 397 9.43 6.76 8.25
CA PHE A 397 10.13 7.08 7.00
C PHE A 397 10.72 5.85 6.28
N ARG A 398 11.34 4.91 7.01
CA ARG A 398 12.00 3.74 6.41
C ARG A 398 11.01 2.70 5.89
N ASP A 399 9.81 2.66 6.46
CA ASP A 399 8.77 1.75 6.03
C ASP A 399 8.08 2.29 4.76
N LEU A 400 7.85 3.60 4.72
CA LEU A 400 7.08 4.25 3.65
C LEU A 400 7.87 4.46 2.36
N ILE A 401 9.20 4.51 2.44
CA ILE A 401 10.07 5.02 1.36
C ILE A 401 11.17 4.04 1.00
N GLU A 402 11.38 3.89 -0.29
CA GLU A 402 12.54 3.24 -0.87
C GLU A 402 13.48 4.29 -1.47
N VAL A 403 14.78 4.15 -1.18
CA VAL A 403 15.83 5.04 -1.69
C VAL A 403 16.74 4.25 -2.61
N GLU A 404 16.72 4.59 -3.90
CA GLU A 404 17.60 3.98 -4.90
C GLU A 404 18.74 4.94 -5.26
N PRO A 405 20.01 4.56 -5.06
CA PRO A 405 21.13 5.37 -5.50
C PRO A 405 21.32 5.24 -7.02
N PHE A 406 21.32 6.38 -7.73
CA PHE A 406 21.73 6.42 -9.14
C PHE A 406 23.25 6.25 -9.28
N ARG A 407 23.67 5.80 -10.47
CA ARG A 407 25.10 5.64 -10.82
C ARG A 407 25.90 6.96 -10.81
N ASP A 408 25.23 8.10 -10.81
CA ASP A 408 25.85 9.44 -10.74
C ASP A 408 25.95 9.99 -9.30
N GLY A 409 25.46 9.24 -8.30
CA GLY A 409 25.46 9.64 -6.89
C GLY A 409 24.23 10.45 -6.45
N THR A 410 23.24 10.67 -7.32
CA THR A 410 21.93 11.24 -6.93
C THR A 410 21.04 10.16 -6.31
N LEU A 411 20.11 10.56 -5.43
CA LEU A 411 19.20 9.64 -4.73
C LEU A 411 17.80 9.77 -5.34
N ASP A 412 17.22 8.67 -5.83
CA ASP A 412 15.79 8.59 -6.11
C ASP A 412 15.05 8.18 -4.85
N VAL A 413 13.89 8.79 -4.61
CA VAL A 413 13.10 8.55 -3.41
C VAL A 413 11.66 8.33 -3.85
N ARG A 414 11.18 7.10 -3.66
CA ARG A 414 9.81 6.70 -4.05
C ARG A 414 9.08 6.05 -2.89
N LEU A 415 7.75 6.06 -2.95
CA LEU A 415 6.95 5.24 -2.04
C LEU A 415 7.16 3.76 -2.41
N ARG A 416 7.32 2.91 -1.39
CA ARG A 416 7.58 1.49 -1.56
C ARG A 416 6.33 0.74 -2.03
N ASN A 417 5.48 0.28 -1.11
CA ASN A 417 4.15 -0.23 -1.41
C ASN A 417 3.18 0.24 -0.32
N LEU A 418 2.80 1.51 -0.41
CA LEU A 418 2.02 2.19 0.62
C LEU A 418 0.73 1.44 0.98
N GLU A 419 0.02 0.88 -0.01
CA GLU A 419 -1.21 0.14 0.25
C GLU A 419 -0.94 -1.14 1.05
N TYR A 420 0.07 -1.91 0.65
CA TYR A 420 0.46 -3.12 1.36
C TYR A 420 0.85 -2.80 2.81
N ASP A 421 1.72 -1.82 3.02
CA ASP A 421 2.20 -1.44 4.35
C ASP A 421 1.06 -0.93 5.25
N LEU A 422 0.16 -0.10 4.71
CA LEU A 422 -1.04 0.34 5.42
C LEU A 422 -1.96 -0.84 5.74
N THR A 423 -2.32 -1.67 4.76
CA THR A 423 -3.23 -2.81 4.95
C THR A 423 -2.68 -3.79 5.98
N ARG A 424 -1.38 -4.09 5.91
CA ARG A 424 -0.69 -4.95 6.87
C ARG A 424 -0.74 -4.35 8.28
N THR A 425 -0.48 -3.05 8.40
CA THR A 425 -0.52 -2.35 9.69
C THR A 425 -1.93 -2.31 10.27
N ILE A 426 -2.94 -2.04 9.45
CA ILE A 426 -4.35 -2.06 9.83
C ILE A 426 -4.74 -3.46 10.30
N LYS A 427 -4.39 -4.48 9.54
CA LYS A 427 -4.61 -5.88 9.94
C LYS A 427 -3.96 -6.17 11.28
N LYS A 428 -2.72 -5.71 11.50
CA LYS A 428 -1.99 -5.90 12.76
C LYS A 428 -2.70 -5.23 13.95
N VAL A 429 -3.14 -3.98 13.85
CA VAL A 429 -3.83 -3.30 14.95
C VAL A 429 -5.25 -3.81 15.18
N VAL A 430 -5.97 -4.15 14.11
CA VAL A 430 -7.33 -4.70 14.19
C VAL A 430 -7.31 -6.08 14.82
N TYR A 431 -6.40 -6.96 14.39
CA TYR A 431 -6.29 -8.33 14.94
C TYR A 431 -5.55 -8.38 16.28
N GLY A 432 -4.72 -7.37 16.55
CA GLY A 432 -4.07 -7.19 17.84
C GLY A 432 -5.00 -6.65 18.92
N PHE A 433 -6.19 -6.14 18.58
CA PHE A 433 -7.15 -5.65 19.56
C PHE A 433 -7.69 -6.82 20.40
N GLN A 434 -7.24 -6.89 21.65
CA GLN A 434 -7.29 -8.08 22.51
C GLN A 434 -8.53 -8.17 23.41
N SER A 435 -9.61 -7.42 23.13
CA SER A 435 -10.79 -7.47 24.01
C SER A 435 -11.49 -8.83 23.92
N ILE A 436 -11.74 -9.43 25.08
CA ILE A 436 -12.43 -10.73 25.21
C ILE A 436 -13.83 -10.63 24.61
N ASP A 437 -14.47 -9.48 24.76
CA ASP A 437 -15.76 -9.16 24.12
C ASP A 437 -15.66 -9.25 22.59
N ALA A 438 -14.56 -8.78 21.98
CA ALA A 438 -14.33 -8.93 20.54
C ALA A 438 -14.06 -10.39 20.15
N VAL A 439 -13.28 -11.15 20.94
CA VAL A 439 -13.02 -12.58 20.71
C VAL A 439 -14.32 -13.38 20.74
N LEU A 440 -15.13 -13.20 21.78
CA LEU A 440 -16.40 -13.90 21.94
C LEU A 440 -17.45 -13.43 20.92
N ALA A 441 -17.47 -12.15 20.57
CA ALA A 441 -18.33 -11.63 19.50
C ALA A 441 -17.95 -12.18 18.12
N ALA A 442 -16.65 -12.37 17.85
CA ALA A 442 -16.11 -12.87 16.58
C ALA A 442 -16.34 -14.37 16.35
N LEU A 443 -16.63 -15.16 17.39
CA LEU A 443 -16.92 -16.59 17.25
C LEU A 443 -18.15 -16.81 16.33
N THR A 444 -17.94 -17.50 15.21
CA THR A 444 -18.99 -17.90 14.28
C THR A 444 -19.86 -19.02 14.87
N ASP A 445 -19.23 -19.97 15.57
CA ASP A 445 -19.85 -21.11 16.23
C ASP A 445 -19.77 -20.99 17.76
N PRO A 446 -20.75 -21.52 18.53
CA PRO A 446 -20.68 -21.51 19.99
C PRO A 446 -19.53 -22.39 20.49
N ALA A 447 -18.82 -21.90 21.51
CA ALA A 447 -17.75 -22.60 22.20
C ALA A 447 -18.28 -23.38 23.41
N VAL A 448 -17.89 -24.64 23.53
CA VAL A 448 -18.24 -25.52 24.66
C VAL A 448 -16.97 -25.96 25.37
N LEU A 449 -16.80 -25.52 26.62
CA LEU A 449 -15.74 -26.00 27.49
C LEU A 449 -16.25 -27.22 28.25
N THR A 450 -15.62 -28.39 28.05
CA THR A 450 -15.93 -29.62 28.78
C THR A 450 -14.83 -29.92 29.80
N LEU A 451 -15.18 -29.95 31.08
CA LEU A 451 -14.30 -30.41 32.16
C LEU A 451 -14.57 -31.88 32.44
N TYR A 452 -13.62 -32.75 32.14
CA TYR A 452 -13.62 -34.16 32.52
C TYR A 452 -12.94 -34.31 33.88
N VAL A 453 -13.72 -34.65 34.90
CA VAL A 453 -13.22 -34.81 36.28
C VAL A 453 -13.81 -36.04 36.94
N THR A 454 -13.01 -36.76 37.72
CA THR A 454 -13.46 -37.88 38.57
C THR A 454 -13.33 -37.46 40.05
N PRO A 455 -14.37 -36.86 40.65
CA PRO A 455 -14.27 -36.24 41.98
C PRO A 455 -13.86 -37.23 43.08
N ASP A 456 -14.26 -38.50 42.95
CA ASP A 456 -14.05 -39.53 43.98
C ASP A 456 -12.59 -40.02 44.07
N THR A 457 -11.81 -39.88 43.00
CA THR A 457 -10.40 -40.33 42.91
C THR A 457 -9.42 -39.17 42.72
N LEU A 458 -9.89 -37.93 42.81
CA LEU A 458 -9.08 -36.74 42.62
C LEU A 458 -8.19 -36.49 43.87
N PRO A 459 -6.86 -36.29 43.71
CA PRO A 459 -5.98 -35.99 44.84
C PRO A 459 -6.40 -34.71 45.59
N GLU A 460 -6.14 -34.67 46.91
CA GLU A 460 -6.48 -33.50 47.75
C GLU A 460 -5.87 -32.19 47.23
N GLU A 461 -4.69 -32.25 46.58
CA GLU A 461 -3.99 -31.11 45.99
C GLU A 461 -4.79 -30.42 44.86
N PHE A 462 -5.67 -31.17 44.18
CA PHE A 462 -6.49 -30.66 43.08
C PHE A 462 -7.97 -30.49 43.42
N ALA A 463 -8.37 -30.74 44.67
CA ALA A 463 -9.77 -30.72 45.09
C ALA A 463 -10.49 -29.39 44.80
N THR A 464 -9.76 -28.28 44.79
CA THR A 464 -10.29 -26.92 44.54
C THR A 464 -10.29 -26.52 43.06
N VAL A 465 -9.65 -27.30 42.19
CA VAL A 465 -9.51 -26.97 40.75
C VAL A 465 -10.86 -26.99 40.03
N PRO A 466 -11.76 -27.99 40.21
CA PRO A 466 -13.06 -28.00 39.52
C PRO A 466 -13.90 -26.77 39.83
N ASP A 467 -13.94 -26.33 41.09
CA ASP A 467 -14.65 -25.13 41.51
C ASP A 467 -14.05 -23.86 40.89
N THR A 468 -12.71 -23.81 40.80
CA THR A 468 -11.99 -22.69 40.17
C THR A 468 -12.29 -22.61 38.67
N VAL A 469 -12.28 -23.76 37.97
CA VAL A 469 -12.65 -23.85 36.54
C VAL A 469 -14.10 -23.42 36.34
N GLN A 470 -15.02 -23.90 37.19
CA GLN A 470 -16.43 -23.53 37.11
C GLN A 470 -16.64 -22.03 37.31
N LYS A 471 -15.94 -21.42 38.27
CA LYS A 471 -15.99 -19.97 38.51
C LYS A 471 -15.56 -19.19 37.27
N VAL A 472 -14.37 -19.48 36.73
CA VAL A 472 -13.83 -18.80 35.54
C VAL A 472 -14.75 -18.96 34.34
N ALA A 473 -15.26 -20.17 34.11
CA ALA A 473 -16.13 -20.46 32.98
C ALA A 473 -17.50 -19.77 33.08
N THR A 474 -18.07 -19.64 34.28
CA THR A 474 -19.34 -18.92 34.51
C THR A 474 -19.18 -17.42 34.22
N GLU A 475 -18.04 -16.83 34.60
CA GLU A 475 -17.73 -15.44 34.29
C GLU A 475 -17.61 -15.21 32.77
N LEU A 476 -16.94 -16.12 32.06
CA LEU A 476 -16.85 -16.07 30.59
C LEU A 476 -18.21 -16.30 29.90
N GLU A 477 -19.03 -17.22 30.40
CA GLU A 477 -20.40 -17.47 29.90
C GLU A 477 -21.26 -16.19 29.99
N THR A 478 -21.19 -15.48 31.12
CA THR A 478 -21.91 -14.22 31.34
C THR A 478 -21.48 -13.13 30.36
N GLN A 479 -20.20 -13.05 30.03
CA GLN A 479 -19.65 -12.08 29.08
C GLN A 479 -19.92 -12.45 27.61
N SER A 480 -20.14 -13.73 27.31
CA SER A 480 -20.23 -14.26 25.95
C SER A 480 -21.58 -14.06 25.23
N ASN A 481 -22.59 -13.48 25.89
CA ASN A 481 -23.97 -13.39 25.37
C ASN A 481 -24.53 -14.73 24.83
N GLY A 482 -24.17 -15.86 25.46
CA GLY A 482 -24.63 -17.20 25.09
C GLY A 482 -23.80 -17.91 24.02
N LYS A 483 -22.64 -17.37 23.62
CA LYS A 483 -21.71 -18.02 22.69
C LYS A 483 -20.68 -18.93 23.37
N PHE A 484 -20.60 -18.95 24.69
CA PHE A 484 -19.72 -19.82 25.46
C PHE A 484 -20.54 -20.58 26.52
N SER A 485 -20.26 -21.86 26.74
CA SER A 485 -20.94 -22.67 27.76
C SER A 485 -19.98 -23.68 28.41
N LEU A 486 -20.27 -24.02 29.68
CA LEU A 486 -19.54 -25.03 30.45
C LEU A 486 -20.32 -26.34 30.53
N LYS A 487 -19.63 -27.47 30.34
CA LYS A 487 -20.13 -28.81 30.63
C LYS A 487 -19.16 -29.53 31.57
N ILE A 488 -19.65 -30.04 32.69
CA ILE A 488 -18.85 -30.88 33.60
C ILE A 488 -19.29 -32.32 33.39
N VAL A 489 -18.33 -33.22 33.16
CA VAL A 489 -18.58 -34.64 32.86
C VAL A 489 -17.75 -35.49 33.80
N ASN A 490 -18.41 -36.39 34.52
CA ASN A 490 -17.75 -37.45 35.26
C ASN A 490 -17.67 -38.72 34.39
N PRO A 491 -16.49 -39.14 33.91
CA PRO A 491 -16.34 -40.35 33.08
C PRO A 491 -16.73 -41.66 33.77
N ASP A 492 -16.81 -41.64 35.11
CA ASP A 492 -17.16 -42.82 35.92
C ASP A 492 -18.66 -42.91 36.21
N ASP A 493 -19.42 -41.85 35.90
CA ASP A 493 -20.87 -41.85 36.02
C ASP A 493 -21.51 -42.50 34.77
N PRO A 494 -22.27 -43.62 34.92
CA PRO A 494 -22.95 -44.28 33.81
C PRO A 494 -23.97 -43.40 33.08
N SER A 495 -24.44 -42.32 33.71
CA SER A 495 -25.41 -41.37 33.14
C SER A 495 -24.77 -40.24 32.33
N SER A 496 -23.44 -40.11 32.35
CA SER A 496 -22.68 -39.06 31.67
C SER A 496 -22.67 -39.17 30.14
N GLY A 497 -22.96 -40.36 29.61
CA GLY A 497 -22.98 -40.65 28.18
C GLY A 497 -21.59 -40.73 27.53
N VAL A 498 -20.50 -40.66 28.30
CA VAL A 498 -19.12 -40.73 27.81
C VAL A 498 -18.34 -41.75 28.65
N THR A 499 -17.64 -42.67 27.99
CA THR A 499 -16.82 -43.70 28.65
C THR A 499 -15.33 -43.36 28.60
N ARG A 500 -14.54 -43.88 29.55
CA ARG A 500 -13.07 -43.75 29.55
C ARG A 500 -12.43 -44.18 28.21
N GLN A 501 -12.95 -45.24 27.58
CA GLN A 501 -12.47 -45.71 26.27
C GLN A 501 -12.75 -44.69 25.15
N GLN A 502 -13.93 -44.06 25.15
CA GLN A 502 -14.25 -43.02 24.17
C GLN A 502 -13.36 -41.78 24.35
N LEU A 503 -12.97 -41.42 25.58
CA LEU A 503 -12.04 -40.33 25.82
C LEU A 503 -10.64 -40.62 25.25
N LEU A 504 -10.20 -41.87 25.35
CA LEU A 504 -8.95 -42.32 24.75
C LEU A 504 -9.02 -42.33 23.21
N ASP A 505 -10.09 -42.90 22.64
CA ASP A 505 -10.21 -43.06 21.19
C ASP A 505 -10.46 -41.72 20.48
N GLN A 506 -11.22 -40.80 21.09
CA GLN A 506 -11.62 -39.53 20.49
C GLN A 506 -10.61 -38.40 20.75
N TYR A 507 -10.03 -38.35 21.96
CA TYR A 507 -9.19 -37.23 22.40
C TYR A 507 -7.80 -37.68 22.88
N GLY A 508 -7.50 -38.98 22.88
CA GLY A 508 -6.22 -39.50 23.39
C GLY A 508 -6.05 -39.40 24.91
N LEU A 509 -7.13 -39.14 25.66
CA LEU A 509 -7.03 -38.85 27.10
C LEU A 509 -6.83 -40.11 27.92
N GLN A 510 -5.65 -40.22 28.51
CA GLN A 510 -5.34 -41.23 29.51
C GLN A 510 -5.62 -40.69 30.92
N PRO A 511 -6.11 -41.52 31.84
CA PRO A 511 -6.29 -41.09 33.21
C PRO A 511 -4.93 -40.98 33.91
N PHE A 512 -4.82 -40.01 34.82
CA PHE A 512 -3.65 -39.86 35.68
C PHE A 512 -3.67 -40.91 36.80
N THR A 513 -2.52 -41.41 37.19
CA THR A 513 -2.37 -42.25 38.39
C THR A 513 -2.20 -41.36 39.62
N GLU A 514 -2.99 -41.59 40.66
CA GLU A 514 -2.95 -40.81 41.92
C GLU A 514 -1.58 -40.91 42.62
N SER A 515 -0.94 -42.08 42.57
CA SER A 515 0.39 -42.33 43.14
C SER A 515 0.99 -43.57 42.50
N PHE A 516 2.33 -43.67 42.46
CA PHE A 516 3.04 -44.88 42.00
C PHE A 516 2.65 -46.16 42.77
N LEU A 517 2.07 -46.02 43.97
CA LEU A 517 1.65 -47.12 44.84
C LEU A 517 0.13 -47.33 44.85
N SER A 518 -0.65 -46.45 44.21
CA SER A 518 -2.12 -46.53 44.13
C SER A 518 -2.54 -47.11 42.78
N THR A 519 -3.58 -47.94 42.77
CA THR A 519 -4.26 -48.37 41.54
C THR A 519 -5.32 -47.38 41.07
N ASP A 520 -5.59 -46.36 41.88
CA ASP A 520 -6.64 -45.39 41.60
C ASP A 520 -6.17 -44.40 40.54
N THR A 521 -7.11 -44.11 39.65
CA THR A 521 -6.86 -43.30 38.46
C THR A 521 -7.92 -42.22 38.38
N TYR A 522 -7.51 -41.03 37.96
CA TYR A 522 -8.38 -39.86 37.90
C TYR A 522 -8.28 -39.13 36.57
N TYR A 523 -9.36 -38.43 36.21
CA TYR A 523 -9.35 -37.46 35.12
C TYR A 523 -9.36 -36.05 35.70
N LEU A 524 -8.54 -35.18 35.13
CA LEU A 524 -8.62 -33.73 35.29
C LEU A 524 -8.19 -33.10 33.96
N HIS A 525 -9.10 -33.07 32.99
CA HIS A 525 -8.83 -32.59 31.64
C HIS A 525 -9.87 -31.56 31.21
N MET A 526 -9.41 -30.48 30.58
CA MET A 526 -10.27 -29.48 29.98
C MET A 526 -10.18 -29.58 28.46
N VAL A 527 -11.33 -29.71 27.81
CA VAL A 527 -11.45 -29.77 26.35
C VAL A 527 -12.35 -28.65 25.89
N LEU A 528 -11.84 -27.79 25.02
CA LEU A 528 -12.60 -26.72 24.39
C LEU A 528 -12.99 -27.13 22.98
N GLN A 529 -14.28 -27.01 22.65
CA GLN A 529 -14.79 -27.29 21.31
C GLN A 529 -15.41 -26.03 20.71
N VAL A 530 -15.05 -25.71 19.47
CA VAL A 530 -15.64 -24.63 18.67
C VAL A 530 -15.96 -25.21 17.30
N GLY A 531 -17.25 -25.33 16.97
CA GLY A 531 -17.69 -26.00 15.73
C GLY A 531 -17.19 -27.46 15.67
N SER A 532 -16.40 -27.78 14.63
CA SER A 532 -15.78 -29.11 14.45
C SER A 532 -14.36 -29.23 15.03
N GLN A 533 -13.80 -28.14 15.56
CA GLN A 533 -12.44 -28.13 16.11
C GLN A 533 -12.48 -28.35 17.62
N GLY A 534 -11.58 -29.17 18.13
CA GLY A 534 -11.38 -29.41 19.56
C GLY A 534 -9.93 -29.16 19.95
N ALA A 535 -9.72 -28.51 21.08
CA ALA A 535 -8.40 -28.29 21.65
C ALA A 535 -8.37 -28.71 23.12
N LEU A 536 -7.29 -29.39 23.51
CA LEU A 536 -6.99 -29.67 24.90
C LEU A 536 -6.39 -28.44 25.58
N ILE A 537 -6.85 -28.16 26.79
CA ILE A 537 -6.38 -27.03 27.59
C ILE A 537 -5.54 -27.58 28.74
N TYR A 538 -4.26 -27.19 28.74
CA TYR A 538 -3.34 -27.42 29.84
C TYR A 538 -2.97 -26.06 30.45
N PRO A 539 -3.46 -25.72 31.66
CA PRO A 539 -3.02 -24.54 32.40
C PRO A 539 -1.50 -24.56 32.59
N SER A 540 -0.83 -23.45 32.30
CA SER A 540 0.57 -23.25 32.71
C SER A 540 0.58 -22.86 34.19
N GLY A 541 1.45 -23.45 35.01
CA GLY A 541 1.61 -23.09 36.42
C GLY A 541 0.77 -23.93 37.41
N ASP A 542 0.47 -23.35 38.56
CA ASP A 542 -0.13 -24.03 39.73
C ASP A 542 -1.67 -24.13 39.66
N MET A 543 -2.23 -24.10 38.45
CA MET A 543 -3.69 -24.12 38.18
C MET A 543 -4.47 -23.01 38.91
N THR A 544 -3.89 -21.81 39.02
CA THR A 544 -4.59 -20.67 39.63
C THR A 544 -5.73 -20.17 38.74
N GLU A 545 -6.60 -19.32 39.30
CA GLU A 545 -7.69 -18.69 38.55
C GLU A 545 -7.17 -17.93 37.30
N ALA A 546 -6.02 -17.26 37.42
CA ALA A 546 -5.40 -16.52 36.32
C ALA A 546 -4.83 -17.46 35.25
N ASP A 547 -4.23 -18.58 35.65
CA ASP A 547 -3.66 -19.57 34.74
C ASP A 547 -4.75 -20.26 33.91
N ILE A 548 -5.82 -20.70 34.58
CA ILE A 548 -6.97 -21.34 33.94
C ILE A 548 -7.63 -20.37 32.96
N ARG A 549 -7.88 -19.12 33.39
CA ARG A 549 -8.43 -18.08 32.52
C ARG A 549 -7.56 -17.87 31.29
N THR A 550 -6.27 -17.62 31.48
CA THR A 550 -5.33 -17.35 30.39
C THR A 550 -5.27 -18.52 29.41
N SER A 551 -5.29 -19.76 29.88
CA SER A 551 -5.27 -20.94 29.01
C SER A 551 -6.58 -21.15 28.24
N ILE A 552 -7.75 -20.87 28.83
CA ILE A 552 -9.03 -20.90 28.11
C ILE A 552 -9.06 -19.80 27.04
N GLU A 553 -8.72 -18.57 27.41
CA GLU A 553 -8.71 -17.42 26.49
C GLU A 553 -7.72 -17.62 25.34
N SER A 554 -6.52 -18.11 25.64
CA SER A 554 -5.53 -18.43 24.62
C SER A 554 -6.04 -19.50 23.66
N SER A 555 -6.69 -20.54 24.18
CA SER A 555 -7.24 -21.61 23.35
C SER A 555 -8.38 -21.12 22.44
N LEU A 556 -9.27 -20.26 22.95
CA LEU A 556 -10.31 -19.59 22.16
C LEU A 556 -9.69 -18.74 21.02
N LYS A 557 -8.65 -17.96 21.33
CA LYS A 557 -7.93 -17.15 20.32
C LYS A 557 -7.28 -18.02 19.25
N ARG A 558 -6.67 -19.16 19.62
CA ARG A 558 -6.05 -20.09 18.66
C ARG A 558 -7.05 -20.72 17.70
N MET A 559 -8.27 -20.99 18.18
CA MET A 559 -9.35 -21.62 17.43
C MET A 559 -10.21 -20.61 16.64
N SER A 560 -10.14 -19.31 16.94
CA SER A 560 -10.84 -18.27 16.21
C SER A 560 -10.05 -17.76 15.01
N SER A 561 -10.75 -17.37 13.93
CA SER A 561 -10.17 -16.56 12.86
C SER A 561 -10.12 -15.08 13.26
N GLY A 562 -9.20 -14.30 12.69
CA GLY A 562 -9.12 -12.85 12.92
C GLY A 562 -8.19 -12.37 14.05
N PHE A 563 -7.34 -13.26 14.60
CA PHE A 563 -6.28 -12.90 15.55
C PHE A 563 -4.89 -13.14 14.97
N LEU A 564 -3.92 -12.33 15.36
CA LEU A 564 -2.51 -12.60 15.04
C LEU A 564 -2.06 -13.85 15.80
N LYS A 565 -1.31 -14.71 15.12
CA LYS A 565 -0.68 -15.87 15.76
C LYS A 565 0.48 -15.40 16.63
N VAL A 566 0.61 -15.99 17.82
CA VAL A 566 1.69 -15.70 18.76
C VAL A 566 2.85 -16.66 18.53
N VAL A 567 3.97 -16.11 18.04
CA VAL A 567 5.22 -16.83 17.78
C VAL A 567 6.19 -16.60 18.93
N GLY A 568 6.55 -17.69 19.61
CA GLY A 568 7.53 -17.68 20.69
C GLY A 568 8.93 -17.93 20.14
N LEU A 569 9.88 -17.04 20.39
CA LEU A 569 11.29 -17.22 20.02
C LEU A 569 12.10 -17.66 21.23
N TRP A 570 12.59 -18.90 21.21
CA TRP A 570 13.67 -19.31 22.11
C TRP A 570 15.01 -19.05 21.42
N LEU A 571 15.85 -18.26 22.09
CA LEU A 571 17.17 -17.84 21.61
C LEU A 571 18.24 -18.38 22.57
N PRO A 572 19.39 -18.87 22.07
CA PRO A 572 20.41 -19.44 22.92
C PRO A 572 21.14 -18.34 23.69
N GLN A 573 21.49 -18.61 24.95
CA GLN A 573 22.38 -17.72 25.70
C GLN A 573 23.81 -17.86 25.18
N ILE A 574 24.26 -16.92 24.37
CA ILE A 574 25.64 -16.91 23.90
C ILE A 574 26.53 -16.28 24.97
N GLN A 575 27.30 -17.11 25.65
CA GLN A 575 28.35 -16.64 26.55
C GLN A 575 29.54 -16.13 25.69
N PRO A 576 30.11 -14.95 26.02
CA PRO A 576 31.34 -14.49 25.38
C PRO A 576 32.46 -15.50 25.62
N ASP A 577 33.29 -15.77 24.62
CA ASP A 577 34.42 -16.67 24.75
C ASP A 577 35.33 -16.22 25.93
N PRO A 578 35.55 -17.08 26.95
CA PRO A 578 36.36 -16.76 28.13
C PRO A 578 37.79 -16.31 27.80
N GLN A 579 38.36 -16.79 26.69
CA GLN A 579 39.73 -16.42 26.28
C GLN A 579 39.77 -15.03 25.64
N MET A 580 38.71 -14.64 24.93
CA MET A 580 38.58 -13.30 24.32
C MET A 580 38.22 -12.23 25.35
N ALA A 581 37.44 -12.58 26.37
CA ALA A 581 37.15 -11.69 27.50
C ALA A 581 38.41 -11.26 28.27
N GLN A 582 39.44 -12.11 28.33
CA GLN A 582 40.74 -11.77 28.96
C GLN A 582 41.62 -10.82 28.12
N MET A 583 41.39 -10.71 26.80
CA MET A 583 42.14 -9.81 25.91
C MET A 583 41.53 -8.40 25.79
N GLY A 584 40.49 -8.07 26.56
CA GLY A 584 39.89 -6.73 26.60
C GLY A 584 39.15 -6.32 25.32
N GLN A 585 39.04 -7.21 24.33
CA GLN A 585 38.24 -7.00 23.12
C GLN A 585 36.93 -7.78 23.25
N THR A 586 35.89 -7.12 23.77
CA THR A 586 34.51 -7.60 23.65
C THR A 586 33.99 -7.26 22.24
N GLN A 587 34.44 -8.00 21.22
CA GLN A 587 33.71 -8.00 19.95
C GLN A 587 32.45 -8.84 20.17
N GLN A 588 31.28 -8.20 20.06
CA GLN A 588 30.02 -8.94 19.95
C GLN A 588 30.13 -9.90 18.76
N PRO A 589 29.65 -11.15 18.87
CA PRO A 589 29.81 -12.10 17.78
C PRO A 589 29.07 -11.58 16.55
N LEU A 590 29.81 -11.29 15.49
CA LEU A 590 29.36 -10.64 14.25
C LEU A 590 28.16 -11.34 13.56
N PHE A 591 27.84 -12.57 13.96
CA PHE A 591 26.86 -13.45 13.32
C PHE A 591 25.72 -13.92 14.23
N SER A 592 25.46 -13.22 15.35
CA SER A 592 24.59 -13.74 16.41
C SER A 592 23.49 -12.81 16.90
N THR A 593 23.01 -11.91 16.04
CA THR A 593 21.81 -11.12 16.36
C THR A 593 20.64 -11.63 15.55
N TRP A 594 19.57 -12.04 16.24
CA TRP A 594 18.31 -12.50 15.63
C TRP A 594 17.28 -11.38 15.50
N ASN A 595 17.73 -10.12 15.61
CA ASN A 595 16.87 -8.95 15.55
C ASN A 595 16.15 -8.84 14.20
N SER A 596 16.84 -9.09 13.09
CA SER A 596 16.24 -9.07 11.76
C SER A 596 15.16 -10.14 11.61
N LEU A 597 15.38 -11.35 12.15
CA LEU A 597 14.39 -12.42 12.15
C LEU A 597 13.17 -12.04 12.99
N SER A 598 13.38 -11.53 14.20
CA SER A 598 12.31 -11.04 15.06
C SER A 598 11.52 -9.93 14.37
N GLN A 599 12.19 -8.95 13.76
CA GLN A 599 11.55 -7.86 13.03
C GLN A 599 10.74 -8.37 11.84
N GLN A 600 11.25 -9.35 11.09
CA GLN A 600 10.57 -9.94 9.95
C GLN A 600 9.33 -10.74 10.38
N LEU A 601 9.41 -11.50 11.48
CA LEU A 601 8.25 -12.23 12.02
C LEU A 601 7.20 -11.27 12.61
N GLN A 602 7.62 -10.20 13.28
CA GLN A 602 6.74 -9.16 13.83
C GLN A 602 5.95 -8.40 12.76
N GLN A 603 6.27 -8.61 11.48
CA GLN A 603 5.50 -8.04 10.38
C GLN A 603 4.09 -8.61 10.32
N ASP A 604 3.94 -9.91 10.57
CA ASP A 604 2.70 -10.66 10.37
C ASP A 604 2.22 -11.41 11.62
N TYR A 605 3.05 -11.48 12.67
CA TYR A 605 2.80 -12.24 13.89
C TYR A 605 3.05 -11.41 15.16
N GLU A 606 2.42 -11.81 16.26
CA GLU A 606 2.80 -11.33 17.60
C GLU A 606 4.02 -12.15 18.04
N VAL A 607 5.18 -11.51 18.25
CA VAL A 607 6.43 -12.22 18.56
C VAL A 607 6.87 -11.90 19.96
N GLN A 608 7.08 -12.93 20.78
CA GLN A 608 7.62 -12.80 22.13
C GLN A 608 8.85 -13.69 22.33
N ASN A 609 9.85 -13.19 23.06
CA ASN A 609 10.97 -14.02 23.49
C ASN A 609 10.50 -14.97 24.59
N VAL A 610 10.93 -16.22 24.53
CA VAL A 610 10.50 -17.29 25.44
C VAL A 610 11.68 -17.77 26.25
N ASP A 611 11.51 -17.76 27.57
CA ASP A 611 12.38 -18.44 28.51
C ASP A 611 11.76 -19.78 28.92
N LEU A 612 12.47 -20.87 28.67
CA LEU A 612 12.02 -22.23 28.97
C LEU A 612 12.68 -22.80 30.23
N SER A 613 13.50 -22.02 30.94
CA SER A 613 14.25 -22.47 32.13
C SER A 613 13.34 -22.92 33.29
N SER A 614 12.09 -22.43 33.33
CA SER A 614 11.06 -22.84 34.28
C SER A 614 10.52 -24.26 34.03
N GLY A 615 10.80 -24.85 32.87
CA GLY A 615 10.24 -26.15 32.46
C GLY A 615 8.84 -26.07 31.85
N GLN A 616 8.33 -24.87 31.57
CA GLN A 616 7.00 -24.67 30.97
C GLN A 616 7.02 -23.60 29.87
N ALA A 617 6.36 -23.88 28.75
CA ALA A 617 6.16 -22.91 27.68
C ALA A 617 4.88 -22.06 27.93
N PRO A 618 4.91 -20.73 27.70
CA PRO A 618 3.75 -19.86 27.87
C PRO A 618 2.49 -20.38 27.16
N ALA A 619 1.33 -20.31 27.83
CA ALA A 619 0.08 -20.89 27.32
C ALA A 619 -0.50 -20.17 26.09
N ASN A 620 -0.10 -18.92 25.85
CA ASN A 620 -0.55 -18.10 24.74
C ASN A 620 0.14 -18.41 23.39
N LEU A 621 1.20 -19.23 23.37
CA LEU A 621 1.96 -19.52 22.16
C LEU A 621 1.19 -20.40 21.16
N ASP A 622 1.06 -19.93 19.92
CA ASP A 622 0.59 -20.73 18.77
C ASP A 622 1.72 -21.56 18.15
N VAL A 623 2.92 -20.96 18.03
CA VAL A 623 4.11 -21.61 17.45
C VAL A 623 5.32 -21.30 18.33
N LEU A 624 6.11 -22.32 18.64
CA LEU A 624 7.41 -22.17 19.29
C LEU A 624 8.52 -22.33 18.24
N VAL A 625 9.39 -21.33 18.11
CA VAL A 625 10.55 -21.34 17.23
C VAL A 625 11.81 -21.42 18.08
N VAL A 626 12.53 -22.52 17.95
CA VAL A 626 13.79 -22.79 18.66
C VAL A 626 14.94 -22.59 17.68
N ILE A 627 15.74 -21.55 17.91
CA ILE A 627 16.80 -21.15 16.99
C ILE A 627 18.15 -21.52 17.57
N ALA A 628 19.01 -22.13 16.75
CA ALA A 628 20.35 -22.55 17.13
C ALA A 628 20.43 -23.22 18.53
N PRO A 629 19.62 -24.27 18.78
CA PRO A 629 19.59 -24.97 20.07
C PRO A 629 20.97 -25.52 20.43
N GLN A 630 21.50 -25.05 21.56
CA GLN A 630 22.79 -25.44 22.10
C GLN A 630 22.75 -25.34 23.62
N ASN A 631 23.47 -26.22 24.32
CA ASN A 631 23.53 -26.25 25.79
C ASN A 631 22.15 -26.21 26.49
N MET A 632 21.13 -26.85 25.90
CA MET A 632 19.79 -26.91 26.49
C MET A 632 19.77 -27.83 27.70
N THR A 633 19.14 -27.36 28.77
CA THR A 633 18.91 -28.16 29.97
C THR A 633 17.79 -29.18 29.74
N ASP A 634 17.79 -30.27 30.52
CA ASP A 634 16.72 -31.28 30.46
C ASP A 634 15.34 -30.67 30.77
N LYS A 635 15.28 -29.62 31.61
CA LYS A 635 14.05 -28.88 31.88
C LYS A 635 13.53 -28.13 30.66
N GLU A 636 14.40 -27.50 29.88
CA GLU A 636 14.00 -26.80 28.65
C GLU A 636 13.54 -27.80 27.57
N LYS A 637 14.24 -28.93 27.43
CA LYS A 637 13.80 -30.04 26.55
C LYS A 637 12.42 -30.57 26.97
N TYR A 638 12.21 -30.76 28.28
CA TYR A 638 10.92 -31.14 28.83
C TYR A 638 9.82 -30.11 28.53
N ALA A 639 10.11 -28.81 28.63
CA ALA A 639 9.15 -27.75 28.32
C ALA A 639 8.68 -27.81 26.84
N ILE A 640 9.60 -28.11 25.92
CA ILE A 640 9.30 -28.29 24.49
C ILE A 640 8.46 -29.54 24.26
N ASP A 641 8.81 -30.64 24.92
CA ASP A 641 8.06 -31.88 24.85
C ASP A 641 6.60 -31.68 25.30
N GLN A 642 6.39 -31.05 26.47
CA GLN A 642 5.05 -30.71 26.96
C GLN A 642 4.30 -29.77 26.02
N TYR A 643 5.00 -28.83 25.37
CA TYR A 643 4.42 -27.94 24.38
C TYR A 643 3.92 -28.68 23.13
N LEU A 644 4.67 -29.68 22.65
CA LEU A 644 4.26 -30.56 21.54
C LEU A 644 3.09 -31.47 21.94
N MET A 645 3.15 -32.07 23.13
CA MET A 645 2.10 -32.97 23.64
C MET A 645 0.72 -32.28 23.75
N ARG A 646 0.70 -30.97 24.04
CA ARG A 646 -0.55 -30.17 24.03
C ARG A 646 -1.01 -29.70 22.64
N GLY A 647 -0.39 -30.20 21.57
CA GLY A 647 -0.73 -29.87 20.18
C GLY A 647 -0.12 -28.56 19.66
N GLY A 648 0.90 -28.03 20.33
CA GLY A 648 1.64 -26.86 19.85
C GLY A 648 2.49 -27.17 18.62
N ALA A 649 2.74 -26.17 17.77
CA ALA A 649 3.59 -26.33 16.58
C ALA A 649 5.03 -25.88 16.87
N LEU A 650 6.00 -26.76 16.62
CA LEU A 650 7.42 -26.48 16.83
C LEU A 650 8.13 -26.25 15.50
N VAL A 651 8.89 -25.15 15.41
CA VAL A 651 9.86 -24.90 14.34
C VAL A 651 11.25 -24.92 14.93
N VAL A 652 12.13 -25.77 14.41
CA VAL A 652 13.51 -25.88 14.88
C VAL A 652 14.46 -25.44 13.78
N ALA A 653 15.24 -24.41 14.05
CA ALA A 653 16.37 -24.00 13.21
C ALA A 653 17.67 -24.48 13.85
N GLY A 654 17.95 -25.78 13.75
CA GLY A 654 19.08 -26.46 14.39
C GLY A 654 20.08 -27.06 13.41
N SER A 655 21.30 -27.29 13.90
CA SER A 655 22.41 -27.95 13.20
C SER A 655 23.29 -28.67 14.22
N ASN A 656 24.03 -29.69 13.79
CA ASN A 656 25.02 -30.37 14.64
C ASN A 656 26.37 -29.64 14.61
N PHE A 657 26.52 -28.66 13.72
CA PHE A 657 27.75 -27.92 13.51
C PHE A 657 27.51 -26.42 13.50
N ARG A 658 28.50 -25.68 14.00
CA ARG A 658 28.60 -24.23 13.89
C ARG A 658 29.83 -23.87 13.07
N ALA A 659 29.63 -23.07 12.03
CA ALA A 659 30.71 -22.45 11.28
C ALA A 659 31.01 -21.06 11.88
N GLN A 660 32.26 -20.79 12.25
CA GLN A 660 32.69 -19.49 12.76
C GLN A 660 34.12 -19.16 12.29
N PRO A 661 34.47 -17.88 12.11
CA PRO A 661 35.85 -17.50 11.83
C PRO A 661 36.78 -17.93 12.98
N ASP A 662 37.86 -18.61 12.63
CA ASP A 662 38.94 -18.98 13.52
C ASP A 662 39.70 -17.70 13.93
N PRO A 663 39.78 -17.38 15.23
CA PRO A 663 40.37 -16.13 15.70
C PRO A 663 41.86 -15.96 15.36
N PHE A 664 42.57 -17.06 15.09
CA PHE A 664 44.03 -17.04 14.87
C PHE A 664 44.40 -17.02 13.38
N SER A 665 43.72 -17.81 12.57
CA SER A 665 43.98 -17.96 11.14
C SER A 665 43.07 -17.10 10.27
N GLY A 666 41.95 -16.62 10.81
CA GLY A 666 40.91 -15.92 10.05
C GLY A 666 40.15 -16.82 9.07
N ALA A 667 40.48 -18.12 9.00
CA ALA A 667 39.78 -19.11 8.19
C ALA A 667 38.45 -19.51 8.85
N LEU A 668 37.51 -20.09 8.11
CA LEU A 668 36.29 -20.65 8.71
C LEU A 668 36.62 -21.98 9.40
N ALA A 669 36.32 -22.08 10.69
CA ALA A 669 36.36 -23.32 11.46
C ALA A 669 34.94 -23.85 11.70
N VAL A 670 34.79 -25.17 11.67
CA VAL A 670 33.54 -25.87 11.99
C VAL A 670 33.71 -26.56 13.34
N THR A 671 32.83 -26.26 14.29
CA THR A 671 32.82 -26.88 15.63
C THR A 671 31.51 -27.62 15.86
N PRO A 672 31.52 -28.81 16.48
CA PRO A 672 30.29 -29.51 16.86
C PRO A 672 29.50 -28.72 17.90
N ILE A 673 28.17 -28.83 17.87
CA ILE A 673 27.26 -28.27 18.86
C ILE A 673 26.95 -29.34 19.91
N GLU A 674 27.22 -29.05 21.18
CA GLU A 674 26.88 -29.92 22.31
C GLU A 674 25.54 -29.50 22.96
N GLY A 675 24.83 -30.48 23.53
CA GLY A 675 23.58 -30.23 24.26
C GLY A 675 22.46 -29.62 23.41
N GLY A 676 22.37 -29.98 22.13
CA GLY A 676 21.31 -29.54 21.23
C GLY A 676 19.96 -30.26 21.45
N ILE A 677 19.04 -30.05 20.52
CA ILE A 677 17.67 -30.61 20.58
C ILE A 677 17.54 -32.02 19.93
N ASN A 678 18.62 -32.53 19.33
CA ASN A 678 18.60 -33.76 18.53
C ASN A 678 18.05 -34.98 19.27
N GLU A 679 18.45 -35.16 20.54
CA GLU A 679 17.97 -36.27 21.37
C GLU A 679 16.44 -36.23 21.52
N LEU A 680 15.86 -35.03 21.68
CA LEU A 680 14.41 -34.86 21.75
C LEU A 680 13.77 -35.17 20.40
N LEU A 681 14.30 -34.62 19.30
CA LEU A 681 13.78 -34.85 17.95
C LEU A 681 13.80 -36.33 17.53
N ALA A 682 14.80 -37.09 17.98
CA ALA A 682 14.91 -38.52 17.69
C ALA A 682 13.72 -39.31 18.28
N HIS A 683 13.15 -38.89 19.43
CA HIS A 683 11.94 -39.51 19.99
C HIS A 683 10.69 -39.29 19.10
N TYR A 684 10.72 -38.23 18.29
CA TYR A 684 9.69 -37.90 17.30
C TYR A 684 10.04 -38.43 15.89
N GLY A 685 11.07 -39.29 15.76
CA GLY A 685 11.47 -39.89 14.50
C GLY A 685 12.27 -38.97 13.57
N VAL A 686 12.82 -37.86 14.08
CA VAL A 686 13.62 -36.91 13.30
C VAL A 686 15.07 -36.93 13.77
N GLU A 687 15.99 -37.28 12.87
CA GLU A 687 17.42 -37.32 13.14
C GLU A 687 18.18 -36.33 12.23
N ILE A 688 19.05 -35.51 12.83
CA ILE A 688 19.94 -34.59 12.11
C ILE A 688 21.31 -35.27 12.00
N GLY A 689 21.81 -35.44 10.77
CA GLY A 689 23.06 -36.17 10.51
C GLY A 689 24.31 -35.37 10.85
N ASP A 690 25.37 -36.09 11.25
CA ASP A 690 26.69 -35.53 11.56
C ASP A 690 27.54 -35.28 10.29
N SER A 691 26.95 -34.66 9.29
CA SER A 691 27.64 -34.25 8.07
C SER A 691 27.10 -32.94 7.52
N LEU A 692 27.90 -32.24 6.71
CA LEU A 692 27.46 -31.06 5.97
C LEU A 692 27.16 -31.46 4.52
N VAL A 693 26.10 -30.88 3.97
CA VAL A 693 25.75 -31.03 2.55
C VAL A 693 26.68 -30.16 1.71
N LEU A 694 27.16 -30.72 0.60
CA LEU A 694 28.04 -30.07 -0.35
C LEU A 694 27.37 -30.06 -1.73
N ASP A 695 27.24 -28.89 -2.33
CA ASP A 695 26.81 -28.69 -3.71
C ASP A 695 28.03 -28.46 -4.63
N PRO A 696 28.46 -29.47 -5.41
CA PRO A 696 29.61 -29.34 -6.29
C PRO A 696 29.35 -28.45 -7.52
N ASN A 697 28.10 -28.05 -7.76
CA ASN A 697 27.70 -27.16 -8.85
C ASN A 697 27.35 -25.74 -8.37
N ASN A 698 27.80 -25.34 -7.17
CA ASN A 698 27.47 -24.05 -6.58
C ASN A 698 27.84 -22.87 -7.51
N GLU A 699 27.05 -21.81 -7.49
CA GLU A 699 27.46 -20.56 -8.14
C GLU A 699 28.50 -19.81 -7.27
N PRO A 700 29.50 -19.15 -7.90
CA PRO A 700 30.45 -18.33 -7.18
C PRO A 700 29.76 -17.12 -6.53
N PHE A 701 29.99 -16.87 -5.24
CA PHE A 701 29.41 -15.70 -4.57
C PHE A 701 30.45 -14.58 -4.39
N PRO A 702 30.04 -13.30 -4.50
CA PRO A 702 30.97 -12.16 -4.43
C PRO A 702 31.39 -11.89 -2.98
N ILE A 703 32.70 -11.95 -2.72
CA ILE A 703 33.30 -11.53 -1.46
C ILE A 703 34.18 -10.30 -1.67
N THR A 704 34.16 -9.37 -0.71
CA THR A 704 35.07 -8.22 -0.73
C THR A 704 36.37 -8.61 -0.04
N VAL A 705 37.46 -8.61 -0.79
CA VAL A 705 38.81 -8.85 -0.28
C VAL A 705 39.61 -7.55 -0.28
N GLN A 706 40.42 -7.33 0.75
CA GLN A 706 41.35 -6.21 0.81
C GLN A 706 42.68 -6.63 0.20
N ARG A 707 43.10 -5.95 -0.87
CA ARG A 707 44.38 -6.19 -1.53
C ARG A 707 45.26 -4.96 -1.40
N GLN A 708 46.48 -5.15 -0.91
CA GLN A 708 47.44 -4.07 -0.81
C GLN A 708 48.22 -3.93 -2.12
N VAL A 709 48.00 -2.84 -2.85
CA VAL A 709 48.65 -2.55 -4.13
C VAL A 709 49.47 -1.28 -3.97
N ASN A 710 50.79 -1.38 -4.11
CA ASN A 710 51.73 -0.25 -3.96
C ASN A 710 51.56 0.54 -2.65
N GLY A 711 51.28 -0.14 -1.54
CA GLY A 711 51.11 0.49 -0.23
C GLY A 711 49.70 1.05 0.05
N PHE A 712 48.79 1.00 -0.92
CA PHE A 712 47.37 1.36 -0.73
C PHE A 712 46.50 0.12 -0.57
N ASN A 713 45.57 0.14 0.38
CA ASN A 713 44.57 -0.92 0.52
C ASN A 713 43.43 -0.65 -0.46
N VAL A 714 43.26 -1.56 -1.42
CA VAL A 714 42.18 -1.52 -2.41
C VAL A 714 41.19 -2.63 -2.07
N GLN A 715 39.90 -2.30 -2.02
CA GLN A 715 38.83 -3.30 -1.91
C GLN A 715 38.51 -3.82 -3.31
N GLU A 716 38.66 -5.12 -3.51
CA GLU A 716 38.35 -5.83 -4.75
C GLU A 716 37.24 -6.86 -4.46
N ILE A 717 36.29 -7.00 -5.38
CA ILE A 717 35.27 -8.06 -5.28
C ILE A 717 35.82 -9.28 -6.01
N GLN A 718 35.97 -10.39 -5.28
CA GLN A 718 36.38 -11.68 -5.81
C GLN A 718 35.22 -12.65 -5.76
N ALA A 719 35.04 -13.43 -6.82
CA ALA A 719 34.08 -14.53 -6.86
C ALA A 719 34.71 -15.75 -6.15
N LEU A 720 34.05 -16.28 -5.12
CA LEU A 720 34.49 -17.46 -4.38
C LEU A 720 33.52 -18.62 -4.62
N ASP A 721 34.05 -19.75 -5.09
CA ASP A 721 33.32 -21.03 -5.13
C ASP A 721 33.29 -21.62 -3.72
N TYR A 722 32.09 -21.74 -3.15
CA TYR A 722 31.91 -22.25 -1.79
C TYR A 722 30.75 -23.23 -1.72
N PRO A 723 31.05 -24.53 -1.84
CA PRO A 723 30.04 -25.55 -2.08
C PRO A 723 29.21 -25.91 -0.84
N TYR A 724 29.48 -25.31 0.32
CA TYR A 724 28.66 -25.49 1.53
C TYR A 724 27.46 -24.54 1.59
N PHE A 725 27.30 -23.66 0.59
CA PHE A 725 26.09 -22.88 0.35
C PHE A 725 25.31 -23.55 -0.77
N VAL A 726 24.25 -24.24 -0.40
CA VAL A 726 23.40 -24.98 -1.34
C VAL A 726 22.31 -24.04 -1.85
N ASP A 727 22.33 -23.73 -3.15
CA ASP A 727 21.30 -22.88 -3.79
C ASP A 727 20.27 -23.75 -4.51
N VAL A 728 19.08 -23.89 -3.91
CA VAL A 728 17.99 -24.68 -4.48
C VAL A 728 17.04 -23.78 -5.25
N ARG A 729 16.98 -23.94 -6.58
CA ARG A 729 16.09 -23.17 -7.46
C ARG A 729 14.74 -23.85 -7.67
N GLY A 730 13.78 -23.14 -8.27
CA GLY A 730 12.42 -23.62 -8.53
C GLY A 730 12.32 -25.04 -9.08
N GLU A 731 13.16 -25.43 -10.04
CA GLU A 731 13.16 -26.79 -10.62
C GLU A 731 13.57 -27.90 -9.64
N GLY A 732 14.34 -27.56 -8.60
CA GLY A 732 14.81 -28.48 -7.55
C GLY A 732 13.91 -28.52 -6.31
N MET A 733 12.85 -27.69 -6.26
CA MET A 733 11.92 -27.65 -5.13
C MET A 733 10.69 -28.52 -5.38
N SER A 734 10.13 -29.08 -4.31
CA SER A 734 8.89 -29.87 -4.41
C SER A 734 7.72 -28.96 -4.78
N THR A 735 7.05 -29.29 -5.88
CA THR A 735 5.83 -28.61 -6.35
C THR A 735 4.59 -29.02 -5.57
N GLU A 736 4.65 -30.11 -4.80
CA GLU A 736 3.55 -30.59 -3.96
C GLU A 736 3.50 -29.90 -2.60
N SER A 737 4.62 -29.30 -2.17
CA SER A 737 4.69 -28.64 -0.87
C SER A 737 4.13 -27.22 -0.96
N PRO A 738 3.05 -26.88 -0.24
CA PRO A 738 2.48 -25.54 -0.24
C PRO A 738 3.43 -24.47 0.32
N ILE A 739 4.50 -24.88 1.01
CA ILE A 739 5.49 -23.98 1.64
C ILE A 739 6.57 -23.55 0.64
N ILE A 740 7.03 -24.46 -0.23
CA ILE A 740 8.19 -24.21 -1.12
C ILE A 740 7.84 -24.16 -2.61
N ALA A 741 6.63 -24.56 -3.02
CA ALA A 741 6.24 -24.62 -4.44
C ALA A 741 6.25 -23.26 -5.15
N ASN A 742 6.10 -22.15 -4.42
CA ASN A 742 6.08 -20.79 -4.96
C ASN A 742 7.35 -19.99 -4.67
N LEU A 743 8.37 -20.60 -4.07
CA LEU A 743 9.64 -19.91 -3.83
C LEU A 743 10.48 -19.92 -5.11
N PRO A 744 11.10 -18.80 -5.51
CA PRO A 744 11.96 -18.76 -6.69
C PRO A 744 13.29 -19.48 -6.47
N ALA A 745 13.86 -19.32 -5.27
CA ALA A 745 15.09 -19.98 -4.83
C ALA A 745 15.18 -19.99 -3.29
N VAL A 746 15.95 -20.91 -2.74
CA VAL A 746 16.32 -20.99 -1.32
C VAL A 746 17.81 -21.29 -1.20
N THR A 747 18.55 -20.38 -0.57
CA THR A 747 19.96 -20.60 -0.25
C THR A 747 20.10 -21.13 1.18
N LEU A 748 20.74 -22.28 1.31
CA LEU A 748 20.93 -23.02 2.54
C LEU A 748 22.41 -23.02 2.93
N ASN A 749 22.74 -22.34 4.04
CA ASN A 749 24.13 -22.13 4.47
C ASN A 749 24.55 -23.18 5.52
N TRP A 750 25.59 -23.95 5.24
CA TRP A 750 26.16 -24.97 6.16
C TRP A 750 25.11 -25.94 6.71
N VAL A 751 24.25 -26.47 5.84
CA VAL A 751 23.16 -27.37 6.23
C VAL A 751 23.61 -28.81 6.44
N SER A 752 22.91 -29.49 7.35
CA SER A 752 23.09 -30.91 7.65
C SER A 752 21.92 -31.73 7.06
N PRO A 753 22.11 -32.99 6.67
CA PRO A 753 21.01 -33.83 6.20
C PRO A 753 20.05 -34.16 7.34
N VAL A 754 18.77 -34.24 7.04
CA VAL A 754 17.70 -34.64 7.98
C VAL A 754 17.11 -35.97 7.53
N ILE A 755 17.00 -36.91 8.45
CA ILE A 755 16.38 -38.22 8.25
C ILE A 755 15.06 -38.21 9.02
N VAL A 756 13.96 -38.54 8.34
CA VAL A 756 12.64 -38.66 8.94
C VAL A 756 12.20 -40.12 8.87
N GLN A 757 11.99 -40.73 10.02
CA GLN A 757 11.46 -42.09 10.14
C GLN A 757 9.93 -41.98 10.13
N SER A 758 9.32 -42.34 9.00
CA SER A 758 7.86 -42.32 8.78
C SER A 758 7.16 -43.54 9.37
#